data_AF-A0A0U3GNV6-F1
#
_entry.id   AF-A0A0U3GNV6-F1
#
_cell.length_a   1.000
_cell.length_b   1.000
_cell.length_c   1.000
_cell.angle_alpha   90.00
_cell.angle_beta   90.00
_cell.angle_gamma   90.00
#
_symmetry.space_group_name_H-M   'P 1'
#
loop_
_entity.id
_entity.type
_entity.pdbx_description
1 polymer ?
#
loop_
_entity_poly.entity_id
_entity_poly.type
_entity_poly.pdbx_seq_one_letter_code
_entity_poly.pdbx_strand_id
1 'polypeptide(L)'
;MAWFNALKISVTNGSNVAQVVSGESVANIRPGDGLIVGSFNPVEVNRAYATNQGQYIELLAPWGNATQSQVPALVMPTSGDFNSAVTALKNANTMVNDNVRAMVDWQTKLGSVQFTDLDGNVQTVKTLRQMQSELDNVNPYPAAMTKAAFDMICQDRQRLYAGSGFITMGRHPGGNTPTINDGMYIHESNASYNTYLNIGREIDGIGPSDTEAAILLINGVVHTLRGLPTQNRANYELFSIRLPDPPDGTETFDSVSGALLKHASPEVAFASETSTTTVVETRQDFIFIEQFHEAISTTGEIFPYGNVHYQHSNWAGIQLSKSSAAQSYFALGTWDTETDAYSAKISELTISQLDQILQDSSNNIYHDAANDELVQVRYRVHVIRGNSGRWDTLYGAGGLPVWGYCGGVSWISAQGQQASPSNSVFVKSQHDDATLADSDSVAVEGEQNTVGVLSYGQTKPIAVPVALVQRLSASAYHPVYSPFGADKCARLNGAASDWDDTDNPIVSKSDAYTKRAAGTSQASGLHAGQVIDLRLNVKKVDSAIVHSAMSKLINGTFRGKQSPLWLHTKHGGQLVQIIKTGEAHYDSVNNHTISFDVQNENSSKVFSNITAEYWLFQGDNGAAMKVKRVDLTVDHLHVGVGSRAYIYGSGDITSEFNAKFPNGTTITIMAQSNCVPELDRVPCVDIVGSLADIAQTFPDGVCGSWVAAVPRGDGQLQSFAANYKAISVPKLCYTLNHGTSWISSDSSIDSVTNKVTHSSTNVPGLVSMWLYETVAKLTTPSIQTRFYDNPENVYVSSAHSIGLGNRLNQSLLGQPTTDSSTANAYPKMFPLTSYSLNPTLGVLATSGNIHSELSLSLPTNNSKAVKALYSVVSTNGLLYLQFNGSELQHSGTNWGDNRSIVGADGEHTKTDSNGNTVKSFCHKTELPIGIA
;
A
#
# COMPACT_ATOMS: atom_id res chain seq x y z
N MET A 1 -68.77 -3.70 71.37
CA MET A 1 -69.91 -4.60 71.13
C MET A 1 -70.97 -4.29 72.18
N ALA A 2 -72.13 -3.80 71.76
CA ALA A 2 -73.23 -3.49 72.68
C ALA A 2 -74.25 -4.62 72.65
N TRP A 3 -74.77 -5.02 73.81
CA TRP A 3 -75.80 -6.04 73.89
C TRP A 3 -77.10 -5.48 73.33
N PHE A 4 -77.77 -6.24 72.47
CA PHE A 4 -79.13 -5.91 72.07
C PHE A 4 -80.08 -6.37 73.16
N ASN A 5 -81.01 -5.51 73.56
CA ASN A 5 -82.04 -5.82 74.53
C ASN A 5 -83.40 -5.56 73.89
N ALA A 6 -84.25 -6.58 73.89
CA ALA A 6 -85.67 -6.44 73.57
C ALA A 6 -86.45 -6.41 74.87
N LEU A 7 -87.23 -5.35 75.09
CA LEU A 7 -88.10 -5.27 76.26
C LEU A 7 -89.18 -6.36 76.23
N LYS A 8 -89.63 -6.76 75.03
CA LYS A 8 -90.65 -7.79 74.82
C LYS A 8 -90.39 -8.57 73.51
N ILE A 9 -90.10 -9.86 73.64
CA ILE A 9 -90.00 -10.82 72.54
C ILE A 9 -91.06 -11.91 72.68
N SER A 10 -91.49 -12.46 71.54
CA SER A 10 -92.34 -13.65 71.49
C SER A 10 -91.71 -14.71 70.58
N VAL A 11 -91.57 -15.94 71.09
CA VAL A 11 -91.08 -17.10 70.33
C VAL A 11 -91.86 -18.35 70.70
N THR A 12 -92.45 -19.00 69.70
CA THR A 12 -93.26 -20.21 69.88
C THR A 12 -92.35 -21.44 69.95
N ASN A 13 -92.66 -22.39 70.83
CA ASN A 13 -91.99 -23.70 70.85
C ASN A 13 -92.04 -24.35 69.45
N GLY A 14 -90.88 -24.82 68.98
CA GLY A 14 -90.72 -25.40 67.65
C GLY A 14 -90.61 -24.37 66.50
N SER A 15 -90.68 -23.06 66.78
CA SER A 15 -90.48 -22.01 65.76
C SER A 15 -89.01 -21.64 65.62
N ASN A 16 -88.55 -21.39 64.40
CA ASN A 16 -87.23 -20.78 64.15
C ASN A 16 -87.29 -19.25 64.22
N VAL A 17 -88.47 -18.65 64.41
CA VAL A 17 -88.63 -17.20 64.35
C VAL A 17 -89.14 -16.69 65.68
N ALA A 18 -88.40 -15.73 66.24
CA ALA A 18 -88.78 -14.92 67.37
C ALA A 18 -89.10 -13.50 66.88
N GLN A 19 -90.23 -12.94 67.32
CA GLN A 19 -90.63 -11.57 66.99
C GLN A 19 -90.29 -10.65 68.15
N VAL A 20 -89.55 -9.58 67.89
CA VAL A 20 -89.35 -8.48 68.84
C VAL A 20 -90.58 -7.59 68.79
N VAL A 21 -91.47 -7.75 69.75
CA VAL A 21 -92.79 -7.11 69.76
C VAL A 21 -92.73 -5.69 70.32
N SER A 22 -91.71 -5.39 71.12
CA SER A 22 -91.41 -4.03 71.59
C SER A 22 -90.81 -3.11 70.51
N GLY A 23 -90.45 -3.66 69.34
CA GLY A 23 -90.10 -2.89 68.14
C GLY A 23 -88.66 -2.36 68.07
N GLU A 24 -87.77 -2.74 68.99
CA GLU A 24 -86.35 -2.37 68.94
C GLU A 24 -85.70 -2.89 67.65
N SER A 25 -84.85 -2.05 67.05
CA SER A 25 -84.22 -2.38 65.78
C SER A 25 -83.25 -3.56 65.93
N VAL A 26 -83.48 -4.62 65.16
CA VAL A 26 -82.60 -5.80 65.14
C VAL A 26 -81.39 -5.64 64.22
N ALA A 27 -81.16 -4.43 63.68
CA ALA A 27 -80.14 -4.15 62.67
C ALA A 27 -78.69 -4.39 63.14
N ASN A 28 -78.46 -4.44 64.46
CA ASN A 28 -77.14 -4.67 65.05
C ASN A 28 -76.89 -6.12 65.47
N ILE A 29 -77.87 -7.01 65.33
CA ILE A 29 -77.69 -8.44 65.56
C ILE A 29 -77.03 -9.05 64.32
N ARG A 30 -76.06 -9.93 64.53
CA ARG A 30 -75.33 -10.63 63.47
C ARG A 30 -75.59 -12.14 63.53
N PRO A 31 -75.49 -12.84 62.39
CA PRO A 31 -75.44 -14.31 62.39
C PRO A 31 -74.37 -14.83 63.36
N GLY A 32 -74.71 -15.83 64.16
CA GLY A 32 -73.85 -16.39 65.20
C GLY A 32 -74.03 -15.77 66.59
N ASP A 33 -74.74 -14.65 66.73
CA ASP A 33 -75.05 -14.08 68.04
C ASP A 33 -75.98 -15.01 68.84
N GLY A 34 -75.94 -14.94 70.17
CA GLY A 34 -76.78 -15.78 71.04
C GLY A 34 -78.03 -15.06 71.52
N LEU A 35 -79.22 -15.49 71.10
CA LEU A 35 -80.49 -15.04 71.69
C LEU A 35 -80.70 -15.71 73.05
N ILE A 36 -80.86 -14.91 74.09
CA ILE A 36 -81.17 -15.35 75.45
C ILE A 36 -82.55 -14.79 75.82
N VAL A 37 -83.46 -15.69 76.16
CA VAL A 37 -84.82 -15.34 76.60
C VAL A 37 -85.00 -15.92 78.01
N GLY A 38 -85.26 -15.08 79.01
CA GLY A 38 -85.36 -15.53 80.40
C GLY A 38 -84.11 -16.27 80.90
N SER A 39 -84.29 -17.43 81.52
CA SER A 39 -83.20 -18.27 82.07
C SER A 39 -82.83 -19.46 81.17
N PHE A 40 -83.25 -19.46 79.90
CA PHE A 40 -82.93 -20.54 78.96
C PHE A 40 -81.52 -20.39 78.39
N ASN A 41 -80.93 -21.51 77.97
CA ASN A 41 -79.65 -21.51 77.29
C ASN A 41 -79.71 -20.65 76.02
N PRO A 42 -78.63 -19.91 75.68
CA PRO A 42 -78.60 -19.10 74.47
C PRO A 42 -78.84 -19.96 73.24
N VAL A 43 -79.64 -19.46 72.29
CA VAL A 43 -79.87 -20.09 71.00
C VAL A 43 -79.27 -19.22 69.92
N GLU A 44 -78.48 -19.84 69.04
CA GLU A 44 -77.75 -19.13 67.99
C GLU A 44 -78.70 -18.50 66.96
N VAL A 45 -78.45 -17.25 66.64
CA VAL A 45 -79.17 -16.48 65.63
C VAL A 45 -78.61 -16.83 64.26
N ASN A 46 -79.47 -17.28 63.35
CA ASN A 46 -79.14 -17.46 61.93
C ASN A 46 -79.05 -16.10 61.22
N ARG A 47 -80.05 -15.25 61.45
CA ARG A 47 -80.10 -13.87 60.95
C ARG A 47 -81.14 -13.07 61.70
N ALA A 48 -81.03 -11.75 61.63
CA ALA A 48 -82.04 -10.82 62.08
C ALA A 48 -82.52 -9.96 60.91
N TYR A 49 -83.81 -9.67 60.83
CA TYR A 49 -84.37 -8.86 59.76
C TYR A 49 -85.62 -8.12 60.21
N ALA A 50 -85.87 -6.97 59.57
CA ALA A 50 -87.09 -6.21 59.71
C ALA A 50 -87.98 -6.43 58.50
N THR A 51 -89.29 -6.52 58.71
CA THR A 51 -90.29 -6.48 57.64
C THR A 51 -91.30 -5.38 57.96
N ASN A 52 -92.22 -5.12 57.02
CA ASN A 52 -93.33 -4.20 57.26
C ASN A 52 -94.26 -4.65 58.41
N GLN A 53 -94.10 -5.88 58.92
CA GLN A 53 -94.90 -6.49 59.99
C GLN A 53 -94.17 -6.53 61.34
N GLY A 54 -92.92 -6.09 61.43
CA GLY A 54 -92.17 -6.01 62.68
C GLY A 54 -90.69 -6.38 62.56
N GLN A 55 -90.04 -6.54 63.70
CA GLN A 55 -88.62 -6.91 63.82
C GLN A 55 -88.52 -8.39 64.22
N TYR A 56 -87.72 -9.17 63.51
CA TYR A 56 -87.65 -10.62 63.67
C TYR A 56 -86.22 -11.11 63.82
N ILE A 57 -86.06 -12.13 64.65
CA ILE A 57 -84.82 -12.87 64.85
C ILE A 57 -85.08 -14.31 64.44
N GLU A 58 -84.38 -14.77 63.40
CA GLU A 58 -84.42 -16.14 62.95
C GLU A 58 -83.28 -16.92 63.59
N LEU A 59 -83.61 -18.01 64.24
CA LEU A 59 -82.72 -18.91 64.96
C LEU A 59 -82.20 -19.99 64.02
N LEU A 60 -80.96 -20.41 64.24
CA LEU A 60 -80.32 -21.46 63.45
C LEU A 60 -80.99 -22.82 63.66
N ALA A 61 -81.54 -23.06 64.85
CA ALA A 61 -82.33 -24.23 65.19
C ALA A 61 -83.69 -23.81 65.78
N PRO A 62 -84.74 -24.65 65.64
CA PRO A 62 -86.04 -24.37 66.25
C PRO A 62 -85.95 -24.13 67.75
N TRP A 63 -86.74 -23.18 68.26
CA TRP A 63 -86.83 -22.88 69.67
C TRP A 63 -87.34 -24.10 70.46
N GLY A 64 -86.42 -24.86 71.04
CA GLY A 64 -86.72 -26.10 71.76
C GLY A 64 -87.30 -25.91 73.16
N ASN A 65 -87.37 -24.68 73.66
CA ASN A 65 -87.89 -24.37 74.99
C ASN A 65 -89.39 -24.05 74.95
N ALA A 66 -90.04 -23.97 76.12
CA ALA A 66 -91.45 -23.60 76.20
C ALA A 66 -91.73 -22.24 75.53
N THR A 67 -92.89 -22.09 74.88
CA THR A 67 -93.32 -20.86 74.21
C THR A 67 -93.22 -19.67 75.16
N GLN A 68 -92.52 -18.62 74.71
CA GLN A 68 -92.38 -17.37 75.44
C GLN A 68 -93.16 -16.27 74.72
N SER A 69 -93.90 -15.45 75.47
CA SER A 69 -94.72 -14.39 74.91
C SER A 69 -94.50 -13.08 75.68
N GLN A 70 -94.13 -12.02 74.97
CA GLN A 70 -93.95 -10.67 75.52
C GLN A 70 -92.95 -10.59 76.69
N VAL A 71 -91.92 -11.45 76.72
CA VAL A 71 -90.91 -11.48 77.79
C VAL A 71 -89.65 -10.71 77.37
N PRO A 72 -88.88 -10.15 78.31
CA PRO A 72 -87.61 -9.54 77.97
C PRO A 72 -86.62 -10.57 77.43
N ALA A 73 -85.84 -10.15 76.45
CA ALA A 73 -84.76 -10.94 75.88
C ALA A 73 -83.54 -10.08 75.62
N LEU A 74 -82.37 -10.71 75.61
CA LEU A 74 -81.14 -10.08 75.21
C LEU A 74 -80.46 -10.92 74.14
N VAL A 75 -79.74 -10.27 73.24
CA VAL A 75 -78.88 -10.94 72.29
C VAL A 75 -77.45 -10.59 72.63
N MET A 76 -76.70 -11.62 73.02
CA MET A 76 -75.28 -11.49 73.30
C MET A 76 -74.52 -11.56 71.97
N PRO A 77 -73.72 -10.54 71.62
CA PRO A 77 -72.83 -10.65 70.47
C PRO A 77 -71.78 -11.73 70.76
N THR A 78 -71.56 -12.65 69.81
CA THR A 78 -70.53 -13.71 69.94
C THR A 78 -69.29 -13.39 69.09
N SER A 79 -68.33 -14.31 69.00
CA SER A 79 -67.09 -14.13 68.24
C SER A 79 -67.26 -14.20 66.72
N GLY A 80 -68.48 -14.22 66.17
CA GLY A 80 -68.73 -14.31 64.71
C GLY A 80 -68.03 -13.23 63.87
N ASP A 81 -68.14 -11.96 64.27
CA ASP A 81 -67.45 -10.84 63.61
C ASP A 81 -65.92 -10.92 63.79
N PHE A 82 -65.46 -11.36 64.96
CA PHE A 82 -64.03 -11.54 65.24
C PHE A 82 -63.44 -12.67 64.39
N ASN A 83 -64.13 -13.79 64.25
CA ASN A 83 -63.70 -14.91 63.41
C ASN A 83 -63.67 -14.52 61.92
N SER A 84 -64.64 -13.72 61.48
CA SER A 84 -64.69 -13.17 60.12
C SER A 84 -63.53 -12.21 59.85
N ALA A 85 -63.23 -11.30 60.79
CA ALA A 85 -62.09 -10.39 60.71
C ALA A 85 -60.73 -11.12 60.77
N VAL A 86 -60.60 -12.13 61.63
CA VAL A 86 -59.39 -12.97 61.73
C VAL A 86 -59.18 -13.77 60.44
N THR A 87 -60.25 -14.27 59.83
CA THR A 87 -60.18 -14.99 58.54
C THR A 87 -59.75 -14.05 57.42
N ALA A 88 -60.35 -12.86 57.34
CA ALA A 88 -59.94 -11.84 56.36
C ALA A 88 -58.46 -11.43 56.53
N LEU A 89 -57.99 -11.25 57.76
CA LEU A 89 -56.58 -10.91 58.04
C LEU A 89 -55.63 -12.06 57.69
N LYS A 90 -56.01 -13.32 57.98
CA LYS A 90 -55.23 -14.49 57.57
C LYS A 90 -55.13 -14.58 56.06
N ASN A 91 -56.23 -14.38 55.33
CA ASN A 91 -56.23 -14.38 53.87
C ASN A 91 -55.35 -13.26 53.30
N ALA A 92 -55.44 -12.06 53.86
CA ALA A 92 -54.58 -10.93 53.47
C ALA A 92 -53.10 -11.22 53.71
N ASN A 93 -52.74 -11.77 54.88
CA ASN A 93 -51.35 -12.14 55.19
C ASN A 93 -50.82 -13.25 54.29
N THR A 94 -51.62 -14.28 54.01
CA THR A 94 -51.25 -15.35 53.08
C THR A 94 -50.99 -14.77 51.68
N MET A 95 -51.91 -13.94 51.17
CA MET A 95 -51.75 -13.27 49.87
C MET A 95 -50.48 -12.41 49.82
N VAL A 96 -50.22 -11.60 50.84
CA VAL A 96 -49.00 -10.78 50.91
C VAL A 96 -47.74 -11.65 50.91
N ASN A 97 -47.72 -12.71 51.72
CA ASN A 97 -46.57 -13.62 51.80
C ASN A 97 -46.33 -14.37 50.47
N ASP A 98 -47.39 -14.82 49.80
CA ASP A 98 -47.30 -15.50 48.51
C ASP A 98 -46.82 -14.55 47.41
N ASN A 99 -47.35 -13.32 47.37
CA ASN A 99 -46.88 -12.29 46.42
C ASN A 99 -45.43 -11.86 46.71
N VAL A 100 -44.99 -11.79 47.97
CA VAL A 100 -43.58 -11.53 48.32
C VAL A 100 -42.67 -12.65 47.80
N ARG A 101 -43.09 -13.91 47.93
CA ARG A 101 -42.35 -15.04 47.35
C ARG A 101 -42.32 -14.95 45.82
N ALA A 102 -43.45 -14.60 45.19
CA ALA A 102 -43.52 -14.35 43.75
C ALA A 102 -42.58 -13.21 43.30
N MET A 103 -42.40 -12.16 44.11
CA MET A 103 -41.40 -11.10 43.82
C MET A 103 -39.96 -11.60 43.88
N VAL A 104 -39.61 -12.43 44.87
CA VAL A 104 -38.27 -13.03 44.95
C VAL A 104 -38.03 -13.96 43.76
N ASP A 105 -39.01 -14.78 43.41
CA ASP A 105 -38.96 -15.66 42.25
C ASP A 105 -38.89 -14.87 40.94
N TRP A 106 -39.61 -13.74 40.83
CA TRP A 106 -39.55 -12.83 39.68
C TRP A 106 -38.13 -12.32 39.42
N GLN A 107 -37.34 -12.05 40.46
CA GLN A 107 -35.95 -11.58 40.33
C GLN A 107 -34.95 -12.71 40.04
N THR A 108 -35.22 -13.92 40.53
CA THR A 108 -34.21 -14.98 40.62
C THR A 108 -34.41 -16.16 39.66
N LYS A 109 -35.65 -16.47 39.25
CA LYS A 109 -35.97 -17.63 38.42
C LYS A 109 -36.19 -17.27 36.95
N LEU A 110 -35.97 -18.23 36.05
CA LEU A 110 -36.34 -18.13 34.62
C LEU A 110 -37.83 -18.49 34.42
N GLY A 111 -38.45 -17.97 33.37
CA GLY A 111 -39.86 -18.21 33.03
C GLY A 111 -40.83 -17.09 33.41
N SER A 112 -41.90 -17.42 34.13
CA SER A 112 -42.95 -16.48 34.53
C SER A 112 -43.39 -16.74 35.96
N VAL A 113 -43.88 -15.71 36.63
CA VAL A 113 -44.49 -15.79 37.96
C VAL A 113 -45.90 -15.24 37.94
N GLN A 114 -46.68 -15.59 38.95
CA GLN A 114 -48.07 -15.18 39.11
C GLN A 114 -48.24 -14.30 40.34
N PHE A 115 -48.95 -13.19 40.18
CA PHE A 115 -49.40 -12.32 41.26
C PHE A 115 -50.91 -12.41 41.38
N THR A 116 -51.41 -12.56 42.60
CA THR A 116 -52.86 -12.62 42.85
C THR A 116 -53.31 -11.34 43.52
N ASP A 117 -54.38 -10.72 43.00
CA ASP A 117 -54.99 -9.53 43.60
C ASP A 117 -55.96 -9.88 44.75
N LEU A 118 -56.56 -8.85 45.35
CA LEU A 118 -57.50 -8.99 46.46
C LEU A 118 -58.81 -9.70 46.10
N ASP A 119 -59.18 -9.69 44.82
CA ASP A 119 -60.40 -10.32 44.29
C ASP A 119 -60.13 -11.75 43.81
N GLY A 120 -58.88 -12.24 43.93
CA GLY A 120 -58.45 -13.57 43.51
C GLY A 120 -58.07 -13.67 42.03
N ASN A 121 -57.98 -12.56 41.30
CA ASN A 121 -57.55 -12.58 39.91
C ASN A 121 -56.03 -12.75 39.84
N VAL A 122 -55.59 -13.58 38.90
CA VAL A 122 -54.17 -13.91 38.73
C VAL A 122 -53.60 -13.17 37.52
N GLN A 123 -52.53 -12.42 37.74
CA GLN A 123 -51.72 -11.78 36.71
C GLN A 123 -50.42 -12.56 36.50
N THR A 124 -50.16 -12.99 35.27
CA THR A 124 -48.90 -13.68 34.93
C THR A 124 -47.92 -12.70 34.31
N VAL A 125 -46.72 -12.60 34.87
CA VAL A 125 -45.65 -11.73 34.36
C VAL A 125 -44.37 -12.51 34.10
N LYS A 126 -43.62 -12.12 33.07
CA LYS A 126 -42.28 -12.69 32.81
C LYS A 126 -41.32 -12.29 33.92
N THR A 127 -40.44 -13.21 34.29
CA THR A 127 -39.39 -12.92 35.28
C THR A 127 -38.30 -12.02 34.71
N LEU A 128 -37.57 -11.32 35.57
CA LEU A 128 -36.44 -10.47 35.18
C LEU A 128 -35.37 -11.28 34.43
N ARG A 129 -35.06 -12.50 34.90
CA ARG A 129 -34.10 -13.39 34.23
C ARG A 129 -34.60 -13.86 32.86
N GLN A 130 -35.91 -14.07 32.70
CA GLN A 130 -36.50 -14.42 31.40
C GLN A 130 -36.38 -13.26 30.41
N MET A 131 -36.70 -12.04 30.85
CA MET A 131 -36.57 -10.85 29.99
C MET A 131 -35.10 -10.58 29.61
N GLN A 132 -34.16 -10.77 30.54
CA GLN A 132 -32.72 -10.67 30.26
C GLN A 132 -32.28 -11.74 29.25
N SER A 133 -32.66 -13.00 29.46
CA SER A 133 -32.37 -14.10 28.54
C SER A 133 -32.95 -13.86 27.14
N GLU A 134 -34.19 -13.35 27.04
CA GLU A 134 -34.79 -12.97 25.77
C GLU A 134 -34.05 -11.80 25.09
N LEU A 135 -33.58 -10.81 25.87
CA LEU A 135 -32.79 -9.69 25.35
C LEU A 135 -31.41 -10.15 24.84
N ASP A 136 -30.72 -10.98 25.62
CA ASP A 136 -29.42 -11.55 25.27
C ASP A 136 -29.53 -12.44 24.02
N ASN A 137 -30.65 -13.16 23.84
CA ASN A 137 -30.90 -13.95 22.63
C ASN A 137 -31.19 -13.09 21.38
N VAL A 138 -31.73 -11.87 21.54
CA VAL A 138 -32.05 -10.98 20.42
C VAL A 138 -30.84 -10.16 19.97
N ASN A 139 -29.92 -9.83 20.90
CA ASN A 139 -28.67 -9.15 20.60
C ASN A 139 -27.54 -9.73 21.47
N PRO A 140 -26.96 -10.89 21.08
CA PRO A 140 -25.94 -11.57 21.87
C PRO A 140 -24.64 -10.76 22.01
N TYR A 141 -24.41 -9.76 21.14
CA TYR A 141 -23.21 -8.93 21.14
C TYR A 141 -23.57 -7.44 21.08
N PRO A 142 -24.17 -6.87 22.15
CA PRO A 142 -24.68 -5.50 22.13
C PRO A 142 -23.58 -4.43 22.03
N ALA A 143 -22.33 -4.79 22.36
CA ALA A 143 -21.16 -3.94 22.20
C ALA A 143 -20.64 -3.87 20.76
N ALA A 144 -20.98 -4.84 19.90
CA ALA A 144 -20.54 -4.87 18.52
C ALA A 144 -21.40 -3.94 17.64
N MET A 145 -20.75 -3.32 16.65
CA MET A 145 -21.46 -2.58 15.60
C MET A 145 -22.30 -3.55 14.76
N THR A 146 -23.51 -3.14 14.34
CA THR A 146 -24.30 -3.95 13.42
C THR A 146 -23.72 -3.90 12.01
N LYS A 147 -23.87 -4.98 11.23
CA LYS A 147 -23.47 -5.01 9.82
C LYS A 147 -23.99 -3.81 9.01
N ALA A 148 -25.25 -3.43 9.21
CA ALA A 148 -25.86 -2.30 8.50
C ALA A 148 -25.18 -0.95 8.82
N ALA A 149 -24.80 -0.73 10.09
CA ALA A 149 -24.05 0.46 10.48
C ALA A 149 -22.63 0.44 9.90
N PHE A 150 -21.98 -0.73 9.90
CA PHE A 150 -20.66 -0.92 9.28
C PHE A 150 -20.68 -0.61 7.78
N ASP A 151 -21.64 -1.17 7.05
CA ASP A 151 -21.82 -0.95 5.61
C ASP A 151 -22.09 0.54 5.30
N MET A 152 -22.86 1.24 6.12
CA MET A 152 -23.14 2.67 5.97
C MET A 152 -21.88 3.53 6.13
N ILE A 153 -21.05 3.24 7.15
CA ILE A 153 -19.77 3.92 7.36
C ILE A 153 -18.84 3.69 6.16
N CYS A 154 -18.81 2.48 5.61
CA CYS A 154 -18.01 2.16 4.43
C CYS A 154 -18.48 2.94 3.20
N GLN A 155 -19.80 3.00 2.96
CA GLN A 155 -20.38 3.76 1.85
C GLN A 155 -20.11 5.27 1.94
N ASP A 156 -20.19 5.85 3.14
CA ASP A 156 -19.89 7.27 3.33
C ASP A 156 -18.41 7.57 3.03
N ARG A 157 -17.49 6.68 3.41
CA ARG A 157 -16.06 6.81 3.09
C ARG A 157 -15.79 6.64 1.60
N GLN A 158 -16.44 5.69 0.94
CA GLN A 158 -16.34 5.53 -0.53
C GLN A 158 -16.76 6.81 -1.27
N ARG A 159 -17.69 7.61 -0.73
CA ARG A 159 -18.06 8.91 -1.31
C ARG A 159 -17.04 10.02 -1.04
N LEU A 160 -16.34 9.95 0.10
CA LEU A 160 -15.37 10.95 0.52
C LEU A 160 -14.03 10.83 -0.21
N TYR A 161 -13.59 9.59 -0.48
CA TYR A 161 -12.29 9.31 -1.10
C TYR A 161 -12.42 8.97 -2.59
N ALA A 162 -11.31 9.08 -3.32
CA ALA A 162 -11.23 8.77 -4.75
C ALA A 162 -11.11 7.27 -5.04
N GLY A 163 -10.71 6.48 -4.03
CA GLY A 163 -10.69 5.02 -4.12
C GLY A 163 -9.94 4.36 -2.96
N SER A 164 -9.50 3.12 -3.16
CA SER A 164 -8.68 2.33 -2.21
C SER A 164 -7.18 2.69 -2.27
N GLY A 165 -6.52 2.79 -1.12
CA GLY A 165 -5.15 3.29 -0.96
C GLY A 165 -4.90 3.95 0.41
N PHE A 166 -3.98 4.90 0.50
CA PHE A 166 -3.55 5.47 1.79
C PHE A 166 -4.19 6.84 2.05
N ILE A 167 -4.89 6.99 3.17
CA ILE A 167 -5.40 8.29 3.63
C ILE A 167 -4.23 9.15 4.12
N THR A 168 -3.33 8.51 4.87
CA THR A 168 -2.09 9.11 5.37
C THR A 168 -0.94 8.11 5.21
N MET A 169 0.24 8.63 4.88
CA MET A 169 1.43 7.81 4.65
C MET A 169 2.16 7.40 5.94
N GLY A 170 1.79 8.00 7.08
CA GLY A 170 2.50 7.89 8.35
C GLY A 170 3.70 8.83 8.45
N ARG A 171 4.20 9.03 9.66
CA ARG A 171 5.45 9.74 9.93
C ARG A 171 6.63 8.76 10.01
N HIS A 172 7.84 9.30 10.00
CA HIS A 172 9.07 8.51 10.02
C HIS A 172 10.06 9.07 11.05
N PRO A 173 11.09 8.30 11.45
CA PRO A 173 12.14 8.78 12.33
C PRO A 173 12.91 9.96 11.73
N GLY A 174 13.29 10.93 12.56
CA GLY A 174 14.21 11.99 12.16
C GLY A 174 15.68 11.57 12.19
N GLY A 175 16.56 12.52 11.88
CA GLY A 175 18.02 12.33 11.93
C GLY A 175 18.58 11.60 10.71
N ASN A 176 19.55 10.71 10.94
CA ASN A 176 20.30 10.01 9.87
C ASN A 176 19.61 8.73 9.36
N THR A 177 18.32 8.54 9.64
CA THR A 177 17.58 7.37 9.15
C THR A 177 17.18 7.60 7.69
N PRO A 178 17.63 6.77 6.73
CA PRO A 178 17.28 6.95 5.33
C PRO A 178 15.78 6.80 5.10
N THR A 179 15.17 7.85 4.55
CA THR A 179 13.75 7.91 4.19
C THR A 179 13.60 7.66 2.70
N ILE A 180 12.71 6.74 2.34
CA ILE A 180 12.36 6.45 0.95
C ILE A 180 11.34 7.49 0.46
N ASN A 181 10.31 7.73 1.27
CA ASN A 181 9.29 8.75 1.06
C ASN A 181 8.62 9.05 2.42
N ASP A 182 7.62 9.92 2.43
CA ASP A 182 6.85 10.24 3.64
C ASP A 182 6.37 8.96 4.34
N GLY A 183 6.85 8.73 5.55
CA GLY A 183 6.41 7.60 6.38
C GLY A 183 6.95 6.24 5.96
N MET A 184 7.83 6.15 4.95
CA MET A 184 8.47 4.89 4.56
C MET A 184 9.99 5.02 4.68
N TYR A 185 10.61 4.11 5.43
CA TYR A 185 12.03 4.21 5.77
C TYR A 185 12.64 2.85 6.09
N ILE A 186 13.97 2.83 6.16
CA ILE A 186 14.76 1.65 6.48
C ILE A 186 15.90 2.00 7.44
N HIS A 187 16.46 1.00 8.10
CA HIS A 187 17.59 1.16 9.02
C HIS A 187 18.86 0.59 8.40
N GLU A 188 19.53 1.35 7.53
CA GLU A 188 20.72 0.87 6.78
C GLU A 188 21.93 0.54 7.67
N SER A 189 22.15 1.30 8.74
CA SER A 189 23.34 1.18 9.58
C SER A 189 23.26 0.08 10.65
N ASN A 190 22.13 -0.62 10.76
CA ASN A 190 21.92 -1.62 11.80
C ASN A 190 21.61 -2.97 11.19
N ALA A 191 22.58 -3.89 11.28
CA ALA A 191 22.50 -5.22 10.69
C ALA A 191 21.32 -6.08 11.19
N SER A 192 20.71 -5.75 12.34
CA SER A 192 19.52 -6.44 12.84
C SER A 192 18.21 -5.99 12.16
N TYR A 193 18.21 -4.83 11.50
CA TYR A 193 17.01 -4.20 10.94
C TYR A 193 17.14 -3.81 9.48
N ASN A 194 18.31 -3.98 8.88
CA ASN A 194 18.55 -3.63 7.49
C ASN A 194 17.88 -4.58 6.49
N THR A 195 17.09 -5.57 6.94
CA THR A 195 16.26 -6.44 6.07
C THR A 195 14.76 -6.11 6.14
N TYR A 196 14.38 -5.06 6.88
CA TYR A 196 12.98 -4.67 7.10
C TYR A 196 12.64 -3.35 6.41
N LEU A 197 11.50 -3.32 5.73
CA LEU A 197 10.86 -2.09 5.26
C LEU A 197 9.89 -1.58 6.31
N ASN A 198 10.01 -0.32 6.73
CA ASN A 198 9.18 0.25 7.79
C ASN A 198 8.19 1.26 7.23
N ILE A 199 6.96 1.24 7.75
CA ILE A 199 5.89 2.16 7.37
C ILE A 199 5.27 2.77 8.62
N GLY A 200 5.20 4.10 8.65
CA GLY A 200 4.75 4.85 9.81
C GLY A 200 5.67 4.72 11.02
N ARG A 201 5.36 5.48 12.06
CA ARG A 201 5.99 5.39 13.37
C ARG A 201 4.88 5.36 14.43
N GLU A 202 5.22 4.99 15.65
CA GLU A 202 4.26 5.03 16.76
C GLU A 202 4.28 6.37 17.49
N ILE A 203 5.48 6.86 17.84
CA ILE A 203 5.70 8.10 18.59
C ILE A 203 6.88 8.90 18.01
N ASP A 204 6.89 10.21 18.24
CA ASP A 204 7.95 11.15 17.86
C ASP A 204 8.34 11.16 16.37
N GLY A 205 7.42 10.79 15.48
CA GLY A 205 7.66 10.85 14.06
C GLY A 205 7.72 12.28 13.54
N ILE A 206 8.47 12.46 12.46
CA ILE A 206 8.55 13.69 11.69
C ILE A 206 8.01 13.46 10.27
N GLY A 207 7.89 14.56 9.52
CA GLY A 207 7.43 14.55 8.13
C GLY A 207 6.04 15.16 7.97
N PRO A 208 5.59 15.34 6.73
CA PRO A 208 4.37 16.09 6.42
C PRO A 208 3.07 15.30 6.62
N SER A 209 3.13 14.05 7.09
CA SER A 209 1.93 13.24 7.30
C SER A 209 1.15 13.66 8.55
N ASP A 210 -0.17 13.62 8.45
CA ASP A 210 -1.12 14.01 9.49
C ASP A 210 -1.05 13.10 10.74
N THR A 211 -0.60 11.85 10.57
CA THR A 211 -0.61 10.82 11.63
C THR A 211 0.75 10.12 11.75
N GLU A 212 1.04 9.61 12.95
CA GLU A 212 2.25 8.82 13.22
C GLU A 212 2.23 7.50 12.42
N ALA A 213 1.16 6.71 12.56
CA ALA A 213 0.95 5.49 11.79
C ALA A 213 0.38 5.79 10.41
N ALA A 214 0.61 4.91 9.44
CA ALA A 214 -0.05 4.96 8.14
C ALA A 214 -1.50 4.47 8.27
N ILE A 215 -2.42 5.12 7.56
CA ILE A 215 -3.83 4.76 7.55
C ILE A 215 -4.20 4.32 6.13
N LEU A 216 -4.60 3.05 6.02
CA LEU A 216 -4.99 2.38 4.78
C LEU A 216 -6.52 2.35 4.69
N LEU A 217 -7.05 2.65 3.52
CA LEU A 217 -8.46 2.55 3.18
C LEU A 217 -8.62 1.51 2.07
N ILE A 218 -9.39 0.46 2.32
CA ILE A 218 -9.76 -0.53 1.30
C ILE A 218 -11.27 -0.68 1.29
N ASN A 219 -11.89 -0.30 0.17
CA ASN A 219 -13.33 -0.43 -0.05
C ASN A 219 -14.18 0.18 1.09
N GLY A 220 -13.79 1.35 1.59
CA GLY A 220 -14.48 2.03 2.70
C GLY A 220 -14.07 1.60 4.11
N VAL A 221 -13.32 0.50 4.26
CA VAL A 221 -12.81 0.02 5.56
C VAL A 221 -11.46 0.67 5.84
N VAL A 222 -11.27 1.15 7.07
CA VAL A 222 -10.05 1.87 7.49
C VAL A 222 -9.21 0.97 8.39
N HIS A 223 -7.96 0.75 8.01
CA HIS A 223 -6.97 0.02 8.80
C HIS A 223 -5.86 0.96 9.28
N THR A 224 -5.53 0.87 10.56
CA THR A 224 -4.36 1.55 11.12
C THR A 224 -3.21 0.56 11.13
N LEU A 225 -2.15 0.81 10.35
CA LEU A 225 -1.07 -0.15 10.17
C LEU A 225 -0.11 -0.11 11.35
N ARG A 226 -0.17 -1.15 12.21
CA ARG A 226 0.63 -1.27 13.44
C ARG A 226 0.97 -2.72 13.81
N GLY A 227 2.05 -2.89 14.58
CA GLY A 227 2.33 -4.13 15.31
C GLY A 227 2.82 -5.31 14.46
N LEU A 228 3.58 -5.06 13.40
CA LEU A 228 4.30 -6.09 12.65
C LEU A 228 5.64 -6.45 13.32
N PRO A 229 6.24 -7.61 12.99
CA PRO A 229 7.40 -8.13 13.72
C PRO A 229 8.59 -7.16 13.73
N THR A 230 9.18 -6.98 14.91
CA THR A 230 10.57 -6.53 15.05
C THR A 230 11.29 -7.41 16.07
N GLN A 231 12.44 -7.97 15.72
CA GLN A 231 13.33 -8.54 16.74
C GLN A 231 13.85 -7.37 17.58
N ASN A 232 13.51 -7.32 18.87
CA ASN A 232 14.06 -6.39 19.88
C ASN A 232 13.42 -4.99 20.05
N ARG A 233 12.19 -4.74 19.58
CA ARG A 233 11.41 -3.55 20.02
C ARG A 233 10.05 -3.94 20.60
N ALA A 234 10.06 -4.76 21.67
CA ALA A 234 8.85 -5.19 22.38
C ALA A 234 7.93 -4.05 22.83
N ASN A 235 8.46 -2.83 22.99
CA ASN A 235 7.75 -1.65 23.47
C ASN A 235 7.23 -0.73 22.35
N TYR A 236 7.45 -1.04 21.06
CA TYR A 236 6.95 -0.22 19.96
C TYR A 236 6.11 -1.01 18.95
N GLU A 237 4.88 -0.57 18.68
CA GLU A 237 3.93 -1.13 17.70
C GLU A 237 4.27 -0.75 16.25
N LEU A 238 5.53 -0.93 15.85
CA LEU A 238 5.99 -0.58 14.50
C LEU A 238 5.38 -1.46 13.41
N PHE A 239 5.25 -0.92 12.20
CA PHE A 239 4.85 -1.68 11.02
C PHE A 239 6.08 -2.01 10.16
N SER A 240 6.79 -3.09 10.51
CA SER A 240 8.04 -3.51 9.88
C SER A 240 7.86 -4.80 9.08
N ILE A 241 8.02 -4.72 7.76
CA ILE A 241 7.82 -5.82 6.82
C ILE A 241 9.18 -6.48 6.56
N ARG A 242 9.33 -7.76 6.93
CA ARG A 242 10.53 -8.55 6.63
C ARG A 242 10.58 -8.89 5.15
N LEU A 243 11.76 -8.79 4.55
CA LEU A 243 12.00 -9.24 3.18
C LEU A 243 12.73 -10.59 3.14
N PRO A 244 12.58 -11.36 2.05
CA PRO A 244 13.32 -12.62 1.84
C PRO A 244 14.83 -12.38 1.78
N ASP A 245 15.66 -13.41 1.75
CA ASP A 245 17.11 -13.22 1.58
C ASP A 245 17.48 -12.79 0.15
N PRO A 246 18.53 -11.97 -0.05
CA PRO A 246 18.98 -11.58 -1.39
C PRO A 246 19.39 -12.80 -2.22
N PRO A 247 19.34 -12.73 -3.58
CA PRO A 247 19.81 -13.83 -4.42
C PRO A 247 21.27 -14.19 -4.13
N ASP A 248 21.51 -15.49 -3.90
CA ASP A 248 22.81 -16.06 -3.53
C ASP A 248 23.45 -16.85 -4.68
N GLY A 249 22.88 -16.79 -5.89
CA GLY A 249 23.36 -17.47 -7.08
C GLY A 249 23.05 -18.96 -7.13
N THR A 250 22.30 -19.52 -6.17
CA THR A 250 21.98 -20.95 -6.13
C THR A 250 20.60 -21.29 -6.71
N GLU A 251 19.85 -20.31 -7.20
CA GLU A 251 18.52 -20.52 -7.78
C GLU A 251 18.52 -20.20 -9.26
N THR A 252 17.86 -21.04 -10.06
CA THR A 252 17.61 -20.79 -11.48
C THR A 252 16.13 -20.55 -11.73
N PHE A 253 15.82 -19.64 -12.66
CA PHE A 253 14.47 -19.36 -13.15
C PHE A 253 14.36 -19.79 -14.62
N ASP A 254 13.30 -20.51 -14.97
CA ASP A 254 12.97 -20.85 -16.35
C ASP A 254 11.88 -19.94 -16.90
N SER A 255 12.22 -19.12 -17.89
CA SER A 255 11.34 -18.13 -18.51
C SER A 255 10.15 -18.73 -19.27
N VAL A 256 10.18 -20.02 -19.61
CA VAL A 256 9.06 -20.68 -20.32
C VAL A 256 8.08 -21.31 -19.33
N SER A 257 8.58 -22.04 -18.33
CA SER A 257 7.73 -22.72 -17.35
C SER A 257 7.34 -21.85 -16.15
N GLY A 258 8.07 -20.76 -15.90
CA GLY A 258 7.92 -19.94 -14.70
C GLY A 258 8.50 -20.60 -13.44
N ALA A 259 9.20 -21.73 -13.57
CA ALA A 259 9.68 -22.51 -12.43
C ALA A 259 10.96 -21.92 -11.82
N LEU A 260 11.00 -21.88 -10.48
CA LEU A 260 12.20 -21.64 -9.69
C LEU A 260 12.74 -22.95 -9.13
N LEU A 261 14.04 -23.20 -9.31
CA LEU A 261 14.72 -24.38 -8.77
C LEU A 261 15.92 -23.96 -7.92
N LYS A 262 15.96 -24.45 -6.67
CA LYS A 262 17.10 -24.29 -5.76
C LYS A 262 18.11 -25.42 -6.00
N HIS A 263 19.37 -25.04 -6.20
CA HIS A 263 20.51 -25.93 -6.38
C HIS A 263 21.36 -25.99 -5.10
N ALA A 264 22.26 -26.98 -5.03
CA ALA A 264 23.14 -27.17 -3.88
C ALA A 264 24.22 -26.08 -3.74
N SER A 265 24.63 -25.46 -4.86
CA SER A 265 25.66 -24.42 -4.88
C SER A 265 25.55 -23.52 -6.11
N PRO A 266 26.20 -22.34 -6.12
CA PRO A 266 26.19 -21.45 -7.28
C PRO A 266 26.80 -22.08 -8.52
N GLU A 267 27.86 -22.86 -8.38
CA GLU A 267 28.53 -23.54 -9.49
C GLU A 267 27.58 -24.49 -10.23
N VAL A 268 26.74 -25.22 -9.49
CA VAL A 268 25.75 -26.13 -10.07
C VAL A 268 24.64 -25.35 -10.76
N ALA A 269 24.19 -24.23 -10.19
CA ALA A 269 23.17 -23.38 -10.78
C ALA A 269 23.65 -22.77 -12.11
N PHE A 270 24.85 -22.18 -12.15
CA PHE A 270 25.43 -21.62 -13.38
C PHE A 270 25.72 -22.68 -14.45
N ALA A 271 26.13 -23.89 -14.05
CA ALA A 271 26.30 -25.00 -14.98
C ALA A 271 24.98 -25.53 -15.55
N SER A 272 23.83 -25.19 -14.93
CA SER A 272 22.50 -25.62 -15.35
C SER A 272 21.80 -24.58 -16.25
N GLU A 273 22.45 -23.47 -16.58
CA GLU A 273 21.85 -22.45 -17.46
C GLU A 273 21.59 -22.99 -18.87
N THR A 274 20.49 -22.52 -19.44
CA THR A 274 20.08 -22.80 -20.82
C THR A 274 19.62 -21.49 -21.48
N SER A 275 19.11 -21.53 -22.70
CA SER A 275 18.54 -20.35 -23.35
C SER A 275 17.29 -19.80 -22.67
N THR A 276 16.62 -20.60 -21.83
CA THR A 276 15.40 -20.20 -21.10
C THR A 276 15.56 -20.26 -19.58
N THR A 277 16.55 -21.01 -19.09
CA THR A 277 16.85 -21.14 -17.67
C THR A 277 18.09 -20.32 -17.32
N THR A 278 17.94 -19.30 -16.48
CA THR A 278 19.05 -18.44 -16.05
C THR A 278 19.13 -18.36 -14.53
N VAL A 279 20.33 -18.17 -13.99
CA VAL A 279 20.53 -17.95 -12.56
C VAL A 279 19.88 -16.62 -12.15
N VAL A 280 19.20 -16.63 -11.00
CA VAL A 280 18.62 -15.41 -10.42
C VAL A 280 19.74 -14.60 -9.79
N GLU A 281 20.29 -13.64 -10.53
CA GLU A 281 21.35 -12.75 -10.03
C GLU A 281 20.79 -11.53 -9.29
N THR A 282 19.68 -10.98 -9.78
CA THR A 282 18.91 -9.90 -9.13
C THR A 282 17.44 -10.20 -9.30
N ARG A 283 16.57 -9.61 -8.47
CA ARG A 283 15.11 -9.72 -8.63
C ARG A 283 14.39 -8.55 -7.99
N GLN A 284 13.16 -8.29 -8.40
CA GLN A 284 12.33 -7.25 -7.80
C GLN A 284 11.20 -7.89 -7.00
N ASP A 285 11.26 -7.79 -5.67
CA ASP A 285 10.23 -8.30 -4.77
C ASP A 285 9.05 -7.30 -4.73
N PHE A 286 7.81 -7.80 -4.72
CA PHE A 286 6.60 -6.98 -4.70
C PHE A 286 5.83 -7.13 -3.40
N ILE A 287 5.41 -5.99 -2.83
CA ILE A 287 4.72 -5.92 -1.55
C ILE A 287 3.32 -5.38 -1.77
N PHE A 288 2.32 -6.06 -1.21
CA PHE A 288 0.94 -5.60 -1.18
C PHE A 288 0.28 -5.93 0.16
N ILE A 289 -0.84 -5.26 0.43
CA ILE A 289 -1.70 -5.54 1.58
C ILE A 289 -3.05 -5.99 1.03
N GLU A 290 -3.52 -7.15 1.48
CA GLU A 290 -4.86 -7.62 1.21
C GLU A 290 -5.80 -7.40 2.39
N GLN A 291 -7.09 -7.24 2.10
CA GLN A 291 -8.19 -7.19 3.03
C GLN A 291 -9.16 -8.34 2.74
N PHE A 292 -9.68 -8.97 3.81
CA PHE A 292 -10.75 -9.95 3.72
C PHE A 292 -11.58 -9.96 5.00
N HIS A 293 -12.84 -10.37 4.89
CA HIS A 293 -13.76 -10.55 6.01
C HIS A 293 -13.65 -11.98 6.50
N GLU A 294 -13.62 -12.21 7.81
CA GLU A 294 -13.57 -13.55 8.39
C GLU A 294 -14.46 -13.66 9.61
N ALA A 295 -15.29 -14.72 9.66
CA ALA A 295 -16.08 -15.03 10.84
C ALA A 295 -15.14 -15.42 11.97
N ILE A 296 -15.28 -14.77 13.11
CA ILE A 296 -14.44 -15.04 14.28
C ILE A 296 -14.67 -16.49 14.77
N SER A 297 -15.86 -17.06 14.59
CA SER A 297 -16.15 -18.46 14.90
C SER A 297 -15.25 -19.46 14.16
N THR A 298 -14.68 -19.09 13.01
CA THR A 298 -13.80 -19.95 12.21
C THR A 298 -12.45 -20.17 12.88
N THR A 299 -11.94 -19.15 13.60
CA THR A 299 -10.61 -19.18 14.24
C THR A 299 -10.69 -19.16 15.77
N GLY A 300 -11.79 -18.68 16.36
CA GLY A 300 -11.93 -18.41 17.78
C GLY A 300 -11.09 -17.23 18.28
N GLU A 301 -10.50 -16.45 17.36
CA GLU A 301 -9.45 -15.48 17.64
C GLU A 301 -9.77 -14.11 17.06
N ILE A 302 -9.39 -13.05 17.78
CA ILE A 302 -9.52 -11.66 17.36
C ILE A 302 -8.12 -11.06 17.27
N PHE A 303 -7.80 -10.48 16.12
CA PHE A 303 -6.52 -9.84 15.89
C PHE A 303 -6.65 -8.32 16.06
N PRO A 304 -5.89 -7.66 16.95
CA PRO A 304 -5.95 -6.21 17.09
C PRO A 304 -5.75 -5.47 15.78
N TYR A 305 -6.51 -4.39 15.57
CA TYR A 305 -6.54 -3.59 14.34
C TYR A 305 -6.94 -4.37 13.06
N GLY A 306 -7.36 -5.63 13.19
CA GLY A 306 -7.51 -6.54 12.04
C GLY A 306 -6.16 -7.06 11.49
N ASN A 307 -5.04 -6.83 12.16
CA ASN A 307 -3.71 -7.25 11.71
C ASN A 307 -3.47 -8.73 12.01
N VAL A 308 -3.54 -9.60 11.00
CA VAL A 308 -3.27 -11.04 11.23
C VAL A 308 -1.85 -11.33 11.69
N HIS A 309 -0.92 -10.40 11.50
CA HIS A 309 0.49 -10.53 11.90
C HIS A 309 0.82 -9.73 13.18
N TYR A 310 -0.17 -9.46 14.03
CA TYR A 310 0.05 -8.66 15.24
C TYR A 310 1.04 -9.34 16.19
N GLN A 311 2.15 -8.69 16.53
CA GLN A 311 3.30 -9.31 17.21
C GLN A 311 3.50 -8.89 18.68
N HIS A 312 2.54 -8.18 19.27
CA HIS A 312 2.62 -7.78 20.68
C HIS A 312 1.74 -8.66 21.57
N SER A 313 2.23 -9.02 22.76
CA SER A 313 1.48 -9.81 23.74
C SER A 313 0.47 -8.99 24.55
N ASN A 314 0.29 -7.71 24.23
CA ASN A 314 -0.70 -6.85 24.87
C ASN A 314 -1.37 -5.94 23.83
N TRP A 315 -2.65 -5.67 24.06
CA TRP A 315 -3.37 -4.62 23.36
C TRP A 315 -4.33 -3.93 24.33
N ALA A 316 -4.23 -2.60 24.46
CA ALA A 316 -5.08 -1.78 25.33
C ALA A 316 -5.23 -2.33 26.78
N GLY A 317 -4.17 -2.91 27.35
CA GLY A 317 -4.17 -3.50 28.69
C GLY A 317 -4.65 -4.95 28.76
N ILE A 318 -5.17 -5.51 27.67
CA ILE A 318 -5.59 -6.91 27.52
C ILE A 318 -4.36 -7.74 27.12
N GLN A 319 -4.05 -8.79 27.89
CA GLN A 319 -3.00 -9.75 27.54
C GLN A 319 -3.47 -10.64 26.39
N LEU A 320 -2.61 -10.83 25.39
CA LEU A 320 -2.86 -11.65 24.21
C LEU A 320 -2.05 -12.93 24.28
N SER A 321 -2.58 -13.97 23.67
CA SER A 321 -1.96 -15.28 23.58
C SER A 321 -1.38 -15.49 22.18
N LYS A 322 -0.34 -16.31 22.06
CA LYS A 322 0.14 -16.75 20.74
C LYS A 322 -1.00 -17.45 19.99
N SER A 323 -1.20 -17.08 18.73
CA SER A 323 -2.26 -17.67 17.91
C SER A 323 -2.06 -19.18 17.76
N SER A 324 -3.17 -19.90 17.65
CA SER A 324 -3.23 -21.34 17.41
C SER A 324 -3.29 -21.73 15.93
N ALA A 325 -3.42 -20.75 15.02
CA ALA A 325 -3.43 -21.01 13.58
C ALA A 325 -2.05 -21.49 13.08
N ALA A 326 -2.03 -22.17 11.93
CA ALA A 326 -0.80 -22.67 11.32
C ALA A 326 0.13 -21.51 10.91
N GLN A 327 1.44 -21.72 10.98
CA GLN A 327 2.45 -20.70 10.59
C GLN A 327 2.21 -20.16 9.17
N SER A 328 1.75 -21.01 8.25
CA SER A 328 1.40 -20.63 6.88
C SER A 328 0.30 -19.57 6.79
N TYR A 329 -0.58 -19.44 7.78
CA TYR A 329 -1.61 -18.39 7.80
C TYR A 329 -1.00 -16.99 8.02
N PHE A 330 0.18 -16.93 8.64
CA PHE A 330 0.92 -15.71 9.00
C PHE A 330 2.11 -15.44 8.09
N ALA A 331 2.50 -16.39 7.25
CA ALA A 331 3.63 -16.25 6.36
C ALA A 331 3.42 -15.06 5.40
N LEU A 332 4.41 -14.17 5.32
CA LEU A 332 4.42 -13.05 4.37
C LEU A 332 4.55 -13.52 2.90
N GLY A 333 4.97 -14.76 2.68
CA GLY A 333 5.10 -15.38 1.37
C GLY A 333 5.63 -16.80 1.55
N THR A 334 5.76 -17.59 0.49
CA THR A 334 6.20 -18.99 0.62
C THR A 334 7.64 -19.18 1.12
N TRP A 335 8.42 -18.10 1.13
CA TRP A 335 9.78 -18.08 1.67
C TRP A 335 9.82 -17.90 3.19
N ASP A 336 8.72 -17.44 3.78
CA ASP A 336 8.62 -17.10 5.19
C ASP A 336 8.13 -18.28 6.01
N THR A 337 9.02 -18.82 6.83
CA THR A 337 8.78 -19.96 7.72
C THR A 337 8.78 -19.57 9.20
N GLU A 338 8.90 -18.28 9.52
CA GLU A 338 9.16 -17.80 10.87
C GLU A 338 8.05 -16.89 11.42
N THR A 339 7.33 -16.16 10.56
CA THR A 339 6.31 -15.21 11.03
C THR A 339 5.15 -15.92 11.72
N ASP A 340 4.76 -15.40 12.88
CA ASP A 340 3.61 -15.80 13.68
C ASP A 340 2.84 -14.55 14.17
N ALA A 341 1.87 -14.74 15.08
CA ALA A 341 1.08 -13.65 15.65
C ALA A 341 0.54 -13.93 17.06
N TYR A 342 0.15 -12.87 17.74
CA TYR A 342 -0.63 -12.84 18.98
C TYR A 342 -2.07 -12.41 18.68
N SER A 343 -3.02 -13.04 19.36
CA SER A 343 -4.44 -12.78 19.21
C SER A 343 -5.16 -12.83 20.56
N ALA A 344 -6.32 -12.20 20.64
CA ALA A 344 -7.25 -12.34 21.73
C ALA A 344 -8.15 -13.55 21.46
N LYS A 345 -8.02 -14.60 22.26
CA LYS A 345 -8.87 -15.80 22.15
C LYS A 345 -10.19 -15.53 22.84
N ILE A 346 -11.32 -15.62 22.13
CA ILE A 346 -12.64 -15.34 22.71
C ILE A 346 -12.90 -16.16 23.97
N SER A 347 -12.43 -17.41 24.01
CA SER A 347 -12.58 -18.31 25.15
C SER A 347 -11.79 -17.89 26.40
N GLU A 348 -10.80 -17.00 26.27
CA GLU A 348 -9.93 -16.53 27.35
C GLU A 348 -10.35 -15.14 27.87
N LEU A 349 -11.30 -14.47 27.19
CA LEU A 349 -11.72 -13.11 27.52
C LEU A 349 -12.84 -13.09 28.56
N THR A 350 -12.77 -12.12 29.48
CA THR A 350 -13.94 -11.72 30.26
C THR A 350 -14.91 -10.91 29.39
N ILE A 351 -16.19 -10.87 29.78
CA ILE A 351 -17.23 -10.08 29.07
C ILE A 351 -16.79 -8.62 28.89
N SER A 352 -16.24 -7.99 29.94
CA SER A 352 -15.78 -6.59 29.86
C SER A 352 -14.62 -6.39 28.89
N GLN A 353 -13.72 -7.38 28.74
CA GLN A 353 -12.61 -7.29 27.79
C GLN A 353 -13.10 -7.50 26.36
N LEU A 354 -14.05 -8.44 26.16
CA LEU A 354 -14.69 -8.64 24.86
C LEU A 354 -15.43 -7.37 24.43
N ASP A 355 -16.21 -6.75 25.31
CA ASP A 355 -16.90 -5.49 25.02
C ASP A 355 -15.93 -4.37 24.65
N GLN A 356 -14.79 -4.25 25.35
CA GLN A 356 -13.76 -3.27 25.04
C GLN A 356 -13.19 -3.47 23.62
N ILE A 357 -12.94 -4.72 23.21
CA ILE A 357 -12.45 -5.05 21.86
C ILE A 357 -13.51 -4.73 20.80
N LEU A 358 -14.77 -5.08 21.05
CA LEU A 358 -15.89 -4.89 20.11
C LEU A 358 -16.26 -3.42 19.91
N GLN A 359 -16.13 -2.58 20.95
CA GLN A 359 -16.42 -1.15 20.88
C GLN A 359 -15.37 -0.34 20.12
N ASP A 360 -14.12 -0.81 20.08
CA ASP A 360 -13.06 -0.10 19.36
C ASP A 360 -13.18 -0.34 17.85
N SER A 361 -13.67 0.69 17.15
CA SER A 361 -13.85 0.65 15.70
C SER A 361 -12.57 0.35 14.90
N SER A 362 -11.37 0.56 15.48
CA SER A 362 -10.10 0.23 14.82
C SER A 362 -9.89 -1.28 14.65
N ASN A 363 -10.57 -2.12 15.45
CA ASN A 363 -10.52 -3.58 15.29
C ASN A 363 -11.38 -4.09 14.13
N ASN A 364 -12.21 -3.23 13.52
CA ASN A 364 -13.07 -3.52 12.36
C ASN A 364 -13.96 -4.78 12.54
N ILE A 365 -14.70 -4.84 13.65
CA ILE A 365 -15.61 -5.94 13.97
C ILE A 365 -17.08 -5.50 13.84
N TYR A 366 -17.91 -6.35 13.24
CA TYR A 366 -19.36 -6.17 13.21
C TYR A 366 -20.10 -7.48 13.49
N HIS A 367 -21.34 -7.38 13.96
CA HIS A 367 -22.26 -8.51 14.11
C HIS A 367 -23.16 -8.63 12.88
N ASP A 368 -23.12 -9.80 12.24
CA ASP A 368 -24.05 -10.21 11.19
C ASP A 368 -25.22 -10.97 11.81
N ALA A 369 -26.29 -10.24 12.14
CA ALA A 369 -27.48 -10.80 12.75
C ALA A 369 -28.20 -11.86 11.88
N ALA A 370 -27.97 -11.89 10.55
CA ALA A 370 -28.61 -12.87 9.68
C ALA A 370 -28.03 -14.29 9.86
N ASN A 371 -26.74 -14.37 10.21
CA ASN A 371 -26.00 -15.61 10.41
C ASN A 371 -25.62 -15.83 11.88
N ASP A 372 -25.93 -14.87 12.76
CA ASP A 372 -25.51 -14.79 14.16
C ASP A 372 -24.00 -14.93 14.35
N GLU A 373 -23.23 -14.19 13.54
CA GLU A 373 -21.78 -14.29 13.50
C GLU A 373 -21.12 -12.94 13.80
N LEU A 374 -20.06 -12.97 14.62
CA LEU A 374 -19.12 -11.87 14.72
C LEU A 374 -18.11 -11.97 13.58
N VAL A 375 -18.00 -10.92 12.78
CA VAL A 375 -17.10 -10.88 11.62
C VAL A 375 -16.08 -9.79 11.85
N GLN A 376 -14.80 -10.14 11.65
CA GLN A 376 -13.71 -9.18 11.63
C GLN A 376 -13.26 -8.94 10.20
N VAL A 377 -13.10 -7.68 9.82
CA VAL A 377 -12.38 -7.33 8.59
C VAL A 377 -10.90 -7.28 8.90
N ARG A 378 -10.16 -8.23 8.35
CA ARG A 378 -8.73 -8.46 8.58
C ARG A 378 -7.92 -7.95 7.41
N TYR A 379 -6.64 -7.68 7.66
CA TYR A 379 -5.66 -7.42 6.63
C TYR A 379 -4.41 -8.29 6.80
N ARG A 380 -3.78 -8.64 5.68
CA ARG A 380 -2.55 -9.44 5.61
C ARG A 380 -1.53 -8.77 4.70
N VAL A 381 -0.26 -8.84 5.06
CA VAL A 381 0.86 -8.35 4.24
C VAL A 381 1.45 -9.49 3.45
N HIS A 382 1.72 -9.23 2.17
CA HIS A 382 2.37 -10.18 1.27
C HIS A 382 3.65 -9.61 0.68
N VAL A 383 4.64 -10.48 0.52
CA VAL A 383 5.94 -10.21 -0.11
C VAL A 383 6.21 -11.32 -1.12
N ILE A 384 5.94 -11.02 -2.39
CA ILE A 384 6.15 -11.94 -3.50
C ILE A 384 7.58 -11.79 -4.02
N ARG A 385 8.33 -12.90 -4.02
CA ARG A 385 9.68 -12.96 -4.59
C ARG A 385 9.61 -12.86 -6.11
N GLY A 386 10.36 -11.92 -6.69
CA GLY A 386 10.39 -11.76 -8.14
C GLY A 386 11.17 -12.82 -8.90
N ASN A 387 10.96 -12.88 -10.22
CA ASN A 387 11.40 -13.98 -11.10
C ASN A 387 12.69 -13.69 -11.87
N SER A 388 13.55 -12.80 -11.38
CA SER A 388 14.65 -12.12 -12.13
C SER A 388 14.25 -11.06 -13.14
N GLY A 389 12.96 -10.89 -13.44
CA GLY A 389 12.43 -9.86 -14.35
C GLY A 389 11.87 -8.61 -13.64
N ARG A 390 11.31 -7.71 -14.47
CA ARG A 390 10.56 -6.52 -14.03
C ARG A 390 9.07 -6.84 -13.88
N TRP A 391 8.34 -5.94 -13.23
CA TRP A 391 6.88 -5.97 -13.17
C TRP A 391 6.29 -5.08 -14.27
N ASP A 392 5.48 -5.64 -15.18
CA ASP A 392 4.97 -4.93 -16.37
C ASP A 392 3.60 -4.26 -16.13
N THR A 393 2.77 -4.81 -15.23
CA THR A 393 1.37 -4.39 -15.05
C THR A 393 1.04 -4.00 -13.61
N LEU A 394 1.86 -3.15 -12.98
CA LEU A 394 1.56 -2.62 -11.64
C LEU A 394 0.29 -1.76 -11.60
N TYR A 395 -0.02 -1.13 -12.73
CA TYR A 395 -1.10 -0.16 -12.89
C TYR A 395 -1.81 -0.41 -14.22
N GLY A 396 -2.47 -1.58 -14.35
CA GLY A 396 -3.37 -1.97 -15.44
C GLY A 396 -3.06 -1.36 -16.82
N ALA A 397 -2.09 -1.91 -17.55
CA ALA A 397 -1.86 -1.52 -18.93
C ALA A 397 -2.86 -2.26 -19.85
N GLY A 398 -3.78 -1.53 -20.47
CA GLY A 398 -4.68 -2.08 -21.49
C GLY A 398 -6.02 -2.64 -21.00
N GLY A 399 -6.45 -2.29 -19.78
CA GLY A 399 -7.73 -2.72 -19.22
C GLY A 399 -7.72 -4.09 -18.55
N LEU A 400 -6.56 -4.77 -18.48
CA LEU A 400 -6.39 -6.01 -17.74
C LEU A 400 -5.89 -5.72 -16.30
N PRO A 401 -6.61 -6.14 -15.25
CA PRO A 401 -6.36 -5.70 -13.88
C PRO A 401 -5.62 -6.74 -13.05
N VAL A 402 -4.42 -7.06 -13.52
CA VAL A 402 -3.59 -8.12 -12.96
C VAL A 402 -2.18 -7.61 -12.73
N TRP A 403 -1.60 -7.92 -11.57
CA TRP A 403 -0.18 -7.70 -11.33
C TRP A 403 0.60 -8.88 -11.90
N GLY A 404 1.35 -8.63 -12.96
CA GLY A 404 2.04 -9.65 -13.73
C GLY A 404 3.53 -9.39 -13.86
N TYR A 405 4.27 -10.49 -13.93
CA TYR A 405 5.66 -10.47 -14.32
C TYR A 405 5.80 -10.13 -15.80
N CYS A 406 6.93 -9.52 -16.16
CA CYS A 406 7.24 -9.26 -17.54
C CYS A 406 7.23 -10.54 -18.39
N GLY A 407 6.54 -10.51 -19.54
CA GLY A 407 6.38 -11.67 -20.41
C GLY A 407 5.14 -12.55 -20.15
N GLY A 408 4.27 -12.19 -19.19
CA GLY A 408 2.88 -12.67 -19.14
C GLY A 408 2.64 -14.13 -18.74
N VAL A 409 3.66 -14.82 -18.20
CA VAL A 409 3.53 -16.23 -17.77
C VAL A 409 3.01 -16.34 -16.34
N SER A 410 2.95 -15.22 -15.59
CA SER A 410 2.64 -15.26 -14.17
C SER A 410 1.98 -14.00 -13.57
N TRP A 411 0.97 -14.20 -12.71
CA TRP A 411 0.04 -13.22 -12.13
C TRP A 411 -0.02 -13.33 -10.60
N ILE A 412 -0.50 -12.35 -9.84
CA ILE A 412 -0.68 -12.49 -8.38
C ILE A 412 -2.17 -12.48 -8.02
N SER A 413 -2.56 -13.25 -6.99
CA SER A 413 -3.90 -13.24 -6.40
C SER A 413 -3.87 -12.96 -4.90
N ALA A 414 -5.01 -12.49 -4.37
CA ALA A 414 -5.24 -12.39 -2.94
C ALA A 414 -5.53 -13.79 -2.36
N GLN A 415 -5.00 -14.08 -1.17
CA GLN A 415 -5.14 -15.36 -0.45
C GLN A 415 -6.49 -15.47 0.27
N GLY A 416 -7.05 -14.37 0.77
CA GLY A 416 -8.30 -14.41 1.55
C GLY A 416 -8.18 -15.24 2.84
N GLN A 417 -9.24 -15.98 3.22
CA GLN A 417 -9.24 -16.82 4.44
C GLN A 417 -8.41 -18.12 4.34
N GLN A 418 -7.74 -18.39 3.21
CA GLN A 418 -6.99 -19.65 3.05
C GLN A 418 -5.85 -19.76 4.08
N ALA A 419 -5.59 -20.99 4.53
CA ALA A 419 -4.61 -21.27 5.59
C ALA A 419 -3.14 -21.24 5.11
N SER A 420 -2.88 -21.24 3.80
CA SER A 420 -1.54 -21.29 3.24
C SER A 420 -1.33 -20.26 2.14
N PRO A 421 -0.14 -19.65 2.06
CA PRO A 421 0.19 -18.73 0.99
C PRO A 421 0.34 -19.54 -0.30
N SER A 422 -0.21 -19.01 -1.39
CA SER A 422 -0.08 -19.61 -2.70
C SER A 422 0.90 -18.79 -3.54
N ASN A 423 1.95 -19.43 -4.05
CA ASN A 423 2.74 -18.88 -5.16
C ASN A 423 2.03 -19.03 -6.52
N SER A 424 0.86 -19.70 -6.56
CA SER A 424 0.09 -19.90 -7.77
C SER A 424 -0.59 -18.61 -8.19
N VAL A 425 0.18 -17.82 -8.89
CA VAL A 425 -0.12 -17.35 -10.23
C VAL A 425 -1.23 -18.13 -10.94
N PHE A 426 -2.21 -17.41 -11.48
CA PHE A 426 -3.12 -17.91 -12.50
C PHE A 426 -2.34 -18.60 -13.62
N VAL A 427 -2.43 -19.93 -13.73
CA VAL A 427 -2.07 -20.63 -14.97
C VAL A 427 -3.28 -21.45 -15.42
N LYS A 428 -4.20 -20.84 -16.18
CA LYS A 428 -4.77 -21.50 -17.37
C LYS A 428 -5.63 -20.62 -18.28
N SER A 429 -5.67 -21.12 -19.52
CA SER A 429 -6.37 -20.60 -20.69
C SER A 429 -7.88 -20.45 -20.52
N GLN A 430 -8.38 -19.32 -21.03
CA GLN A 430 -9.76 -18.97 -21.39
C GLN A 430 -10.64 -18.37 -20.26
N HIS A 431 -10.70 -17.02 -20.23
CA HIS A 431 -11.75 -16.12 -19.67
C HIS A 431 -12.00 -16.16 -18.14
N ASP A 432 -12.35 -15.11 -17.38
CA ASP A 432 -12.64 -13.66 -17.57
C ASP A 432 -12.09 -12.95 -16.31
N ASP A 433 -11.46 -11.80 -16.51
CA ASP A 433 -10.52 -11.11 -15.61
C ASP A 433 -10.93 -11.00 -14.12
N ALA A 434 -9.95 -10.97 -13.22
CA ALA A 434 -10.03 -10.18 -11.99
C ALA A 434 -10.70 -8.86 -12.36
N THR A 435 -11.59 -8.31 -11.54
CA THR A 435 -12.18 -7.01 -11.86
C THR A 435 -11.42 -5.99 -11.03
N LEU A 436 -10.96 -4.86 -11.63
CA LEU A 436 -10.84 -3.66 -10.79
C LEU A 436 -12.22 -3.51 -10.20
N ALA A 437 -12.33 -3.37 -8.86
CA ALA A 437 -13.60 -2.93 -8.34
C ALA A 437 -13.96 -1.67 -9.15
N ASP A 438 -15.13 -1.61 -9.80
CA ASP A 438 -15.47 -0.64 -10.87
C ASP A 438 -15.26 0.86 -10.51
N SER A 439 -14.89 1.14 -9.25
CA SER A 439 -14.54 2.44 -8.68
C SER A 439 -13.09 2.61 -8.20
N ASP A 440 -12.25 1.56 -8.15
CA ASP A 440 -10.90 1.55 -7.57
C ASP A 440 -9.81 1.10 -8.57
N SER A 441 -9.25 2.03 -9.34
CA SER A 441 -8.25 1.74 -10.40
C SER A 441 -6.86 1.29 -9.92
N VAL A 442 -6.67 1.12 -8.61
CA VAL A 442 -5.40 0.73 -7.96
C VAL A 442 -5.49 -0.63 -7.29
N ALA A 443 -6.69 -1.08 -6.95
CA ALA A 443 -6.92 -2.27 -6.16
C ALA A 443 -7.31 -3.46 -7.05
N VAL A 444 -6.87 -4.66 -6.68
CA VAL A 444 -7.23 -5.90 -7.36
C VAL A 444 -8.22 -6.67 -6.50
N GLU A 445 -9.36 -7.03 -7.08
CA GLU A 445 -10.40 -7.86 -6.45
C GLU A 445 -10.20 -9.35 -6.82
N GLY A 446 -10.44 -10.27 -5.89
CA GLY A 446 -10.42 -11.71 -6.17
C GLY A 446 -11.54 -12.18 -7.12
N GLU A 447 -11.35 -13.29 -7.85
CA GLU A 447 -12.32 -13.83 -8.81
C GLU A 447 -13.42 -14.74 -8.19
N GLN A 448 -14.56 -14.88 -8.88
CA GLN A 448 -15.73 -15.63 -8.40
C GLN A 448 -15.67 -17.16 -8.58
N ASN A 449 -14.86 -17.72 -9.49
CA ASN A 449 -15.04 -19.11 -9.93
C ASN A 449 -13.79 -20.00 -9.99
N THR A 450 -12.62 -19.53 -9.54
CA THR A 450 -11.38 -20.32 -9.67
C THR A 450 -10.46 -20.12 -8.45
N VAL A 451 -10.50 -21.08 -7.52
CA VAL A 451 -9.51 -21.36 -6.44
C VAL A 451 -9.32 -20.29 -5.35
N GLY A 452 -9.76 -19.05 -5.55
CA GLY A 452 -9.82 -18.00 -4.52
C GLY A 452 -11.15 -18.00 -3.77
N VAL A 453 -11.45 -19.05 -3.02
CA VAL A 453 -12.70 -19.09 -2.23
C VAL A 453 -12.44 -18.50 -0.83
N LEU A 454 -13.43 -17.74 -0.35
CA LEU A 454 -13.79 -17.47 1.04
C LEU A 454 -13.24 -16.16 1.62
N SER A 455 -13.88 -15.03 1.30
CA SER A 455 -14.11 -14.00 2.31
C SER A 455 -15.56 -14.14 2.78
N TYR A 456 -15.84 -13.78 4.03
CA TYR A 456 -17.12 -14.08 4.68
C TYR A 456 -18.30 -13.47 3.90
N GLY A 457 -19.40 -14.24 3.75
CA GLY A 457 -20.64 -13.74 3.15
C GLY A 457 -20.56 -13.41 1.66
N GLN A 458 -19.71 -14.09 0.87
CA GLN A 458 -19.47 -13.83 -0.56
C GLN A 458 -18.85 -12.45 -0.87
N THR A 459 -18.30 -11.77 0.13
CA THR A 459 -17.40 -10.63 -0.11
C THR A 459 -16.15 -11.13 -0.84
N LYS A 460 -15.52 -10.29 -1.66
CA LYS A 460 -14.26 -10.64 -2.34
C LYS A 460 -13.08 -10.03 -1.59
N PRO A 461 -11.94 -10.74 -1.48
CA PRO A 461 -10.73 -10.13 -0.95
C PRO A 461 -10.22 -9.05 -1.91
N ILE A 462 -9.66 -7.97 -1.36
CA ILE A 462 -9.16 -6.82 -2.13
C ILE A 462 -7.73 -6.52 -1.72
N ALA A 463 -6.84 -6.32 -2.69
CA ALA A 463 -5.43 -6.04 -2.46
C ALA A 463 -5.00 -4.67 -3.01
N VAL A 464 -4.09 -4.00 -2.29
CA VAL A 464 -3.52 -2.69 -2.65
C VAL A 464 -1.98 -2.76 -2.65
N PRO A 465 -1.28 -2.23 -3.66
CA PRO A 465 0.18 -2.27 -3.74
C PRO A 465 0.82 -1.33 -2.73
N VAL A 466 2.00 -1.72 -2.22
CA VAL A 466 2.77 -0.93 -1.24
C VAL A 466 4.11 -0.50 -1.82
N ALA A 467 4.92 -1.44 -2.31
CA ALA A 467 6.26 -1.15 -2.79
C ALA A 467 6.80 -2.22 -3.74
N LEU A 468 7.75 -1.80 -4.58
CA LEU A 468 8.69 -2.71 -5.23
C LEU A 468 10.06 -2.57 -4.59
N VAL A 469 10.72 -3.70 -4.37
CA VAL A 469 12.04 -3.74 -3.75
C VAL A 469 13.02 -4.48 -4.65
N GLN A 470 13.97 -3.74 -5.21
CA GLN A 470 15.04 -4.31 -6.02
C GLN A 470 16.08 -4.99 -5.13
N ARG A 471 16.15 -6.32 -5.21
CA ARG A 471 17.16 -7.12 -4.53
C ARG A 471 18.38 -7.27 -5.41
N LEU A 472 19.50 -6.75 -4.92
CA LEU A 472 20.82 -6.93 -5.49
C LEU A 472 21.40 -8.29 -5.06
N SER A 473 22.45 -8.72 -5.76
CA SER A 473 23.07 -10.02 -5.54
C SER A 473 23.90 -10.02 -4.26
N ALA A 474 23.91 -11.13 -3.54
CA ALA A 474 24.82 -11.33 -2.42
C ALA A 474 26.27 -11.66 -2.85
N SER A 475 26.57 -11.66 -4.14
CA SER A 475 27.94 -11.88 -4.68
C SER A 475 28.85 -10.68 -4.50
N ALA A 476 30.15 -10.90 -4.72
CA ALA A 476 31.13 -9.83 -4.81
C ALA A 476 30.89 -8.97 -6.06
N TYR A 477 30.94 -7.65 -5.91
CA TYR A 477 30.84 -6.73 -7.05
C TYR A 477 31.97 -6.97 -8.05
N HIS A 478 31.63 -7.09 -9.33
CA HIS A 478 32.56 -7.03 -10.45
C HIS A 478 31.85 -6.43 -11.68
N PRO A 479 32.41 -5.43 -12.38
CA PRO A 479 31.66 -4.67 -13.38
C PRO A 479 31.18 -5.47 -14.60
N VAL A 480 31.79 -6.62 -14.87
CA VAL A 480 31.38 -7.56 -15.93
C VAL A 480 30.57 -8.75 -15.35
N TYR A 481 31.19 -9.53 -14.47
CA TYR A 481 30.62 -10.80 -14.00
C TYR A 481 29.59 -10.72 -12.87
N SER A 482 29.55 -9.63 -12.11
CA SER A 482 28.49 -9.38 -11.13
C SER A 482 28.36 -7.88 -10.84
N PRO A 483 27.81 -7.11 -11.79
CA PRO A 483 27.73 -5.65 -11.69
C PRO A 483 26.79 -5.16 -10.58
N PHE A 484 26.03 -6.08 -9.99
CA PHE A 484 25.07 -5.82 -8.92
C PHE A 484 25.37 -6.66 -7.67
N GLY A 485 26.61 -7.13 -7.52
CA GLY A 485 27.09 -7.71 -6.28
C GLY A 485 27.14 -6.66 -5.17
N ALA A 486 26.58 -6.99 -4.01
CA ALA A 486 26.55 -6.13 -2.83
C ALA A 486 27.70 -6.42 -1.83
N ASP A 487 28.60 -7.33 -2.18
CA ASP A 487 29.73 -7.73 -1.33
C ASP A 487 31.09 -7.33 -1.93
N LYS A 488 32.14 -7.44 -1.10
CA LYS A 488 33.55 -7.30 -1.50
C LYS A 488 34.13 -8.64 -1.97
N CYS A 489 35.21 -8.55 -2.74
CA CYS A 489 35.99 -9.71 -3.17
C CYS A 489 36.84 -10.25 -2.01
N ALA A 490 36.93 -11.57 -1.88
CA ALA A 490 37.85 -12.24 -0.95
C ALA A 490 39.24 -12.34 -1.57
N ARG A 491 40.25 -11.80 -0.90
CA ARG A 491 41.67 -12.06 -1.16
C ARG A 491 42.04 -13.50 -0.84
N LEU A 492 43.17 -13.99 -1.35
CA LEU A 492 43.66 -15.36 -1.08
C LEU A 492 43.90 -15.64 0.41
N ASN A 493 44.17 -14.59 1.20
CA ASN A 493 44.33 -14.66 2.66
C ASN A 493 43.00 -14.52 3.44
N GLY A 494 41.87 -14.41 2.75
CA GLY A 494 40.53 -14.24 3.32
C GLY A 494 40.11 -12.79 3.62
N ALA A 495 40.96 -11.79 3.40
CA ALA A 495 40.61 -10.38 3.62
C ALA A 495 39.65 -9.84 2.54
N ALA A 496 38.84 -8.84 2.88
CA ALA A 496 37.95 -8.17 1.93
C ALA A 496 38.71 -7.12 1.09
N SER A 497 38.41 -7.06 -0.20
CA SER A 497 39.01 -6.13 -1.16
C SER A 497 38.00 -5.72 -2.24
N ASP A 498 38.27 -4.60 -2.90
CA ASP A 498 37.50 -4.22 -4.08
C ASP A 498 37.98 -5.05 -5.28
N TRP A 499 37.14 -5.18 -6.32
CA TRP A 499 37.42 -6.03 -7.49
C TRP A 499 38.69 -5.67 -8.24
N ASP A 500 39.09 -4.40 -8.17
CA ASP A 500 40.26 -3.84 -8.85
C ASP A 500 41.57 -3.98 -8.06
N ASP A 501 41.51 -4.40 -6.79
CA ASP A 501 42.66 -4.54 -5.89
C ASP A 501 42.66 -5.90 -5.16
N THR A 502 42.24 -6.96 -5.85
CA THR A 502 42.25 -8.34 -5.33
C THR A 502 43.35 -9.18 -5.95
N ASP A 503 44.01 -10.01 -5.14
CA ASP A 503 44.96 -11.06 -5.59
C ASP A 503 44.24 -12.37 -5.98
N ASN A 504 42.91 -12.39 -5.88
CA ASN A 504 42.04 -13.50 -6.24
C ASN A 504 40.97 -13.01 -7.24
N PRO A 505 41.33 -12.80 -8.52
CA PRO A 505 40.46 -12.16 -9.51
C PRO A 505 39.23 -13.02 -9.83
N ILE A 506 38.12 -12.33 -10.09
CA ILE A 506 36.87 -12.92 -10.58
C ILE A 506 36.97 -13.02 -12.11
N VAL A 507 36.85 -14.23 -12.66
CA VAL A 507 36.94 -14.48 -14.11
C VAL A 507 35.67 -15.09 -14.71
N SER A 508 34.64 -15.28 -13.88
CA SER A 508 33.35 -15.85 -14.28
C SER A 508 32.23 -15.32 -13.39
N LYS A 509 30.98 -15.47 -13.81
CA LYS A 509 29.82 -15.15 -12.96
C LYS A 509 29.81 -16.00 -11.69
N SER A 510 30.06 -17.31 -11.82
CA SER A 510 30.12 -18.23 -10.68
C SER A 510 31.19 -17.84 -9.67
N ASP A 511 32.35 -17.37 -10.13
CA ASP A 511 33.45 -16.92 -9.27
C ASP A 511 33.02 -15.77 -8.36
N ALA A 512 32.13 -14.88 -8.82
CA ALA A 512 31.68 -13.75 -8.01
C ALA A 512 30.92 -14.18 -6.75
N TYR A 513 30.24 -15.33 -6.79
CA TYR A 513 29.49 -15.88 -5.65
C TYR A 513 30.39 -16.67 -4.70
N THR A 514 31.46 -17.28 -5.21
CA THR A 514 32.34 -18.17 -4.46
C THR A 514 33.55 -17.45 -3.87
N LYS A 515 34.00 -16.38 -4.54
CA LYS A 515 35.12 -15.51 -4.14
C LYS A 515 34.67 -14.22 -3.46
N ARG A 516 33.52 -14.22 -2.79
CA ARG A 516 33.07 -13.10 -1.93
C ARG A 516 33.65 -13.19 -0.52
N ALA A 517 33.89 -12.05 0.10
CA ALA A 517 34.44 -11.98 1.45
C ALA A 517 33.41 -12.41 2.50
N ALA A 518 33.79 -13.29 3.43
CA ALA A 518 32.88 -13.70 4.50
C ALA A 518 32.69 -12.58 5.54
N GLY A 519 31.44 -12.30 5.94
CA GLY A 519 31.14 -11.46 7.09
C GLY A 519 31.11 -9.95 6.85
N THR A 520 31.05 -9.48 5.60
CA THR A 520 30.65 -8.09 5.36
C THR A 520 29.13 -7.97 5.54
N SER A 521 28.67 -6.99 6.31
CA SER A 521 27.23 -6.76 6.55
C SER A 521 26.49 -6.17 5.35
N GLN A 522 27.18 -5.94 4.23
CA GLN A 522 26.65 -5.24 3.06
C GLN A 522 25.81 -6.15 2.15
N ALA A 523 26.15 -7.44 2.03
CA ALA A 523 25.48 -8.36 1.12
C ALA A 523 24.00 -8.59 1.44
N SER A 524 23.59 -8.42 2.70
CA SER A 524 22.21 -8.67 3.18
C SER A 524 21.38 -7.40 3.37
N GLY A 525 21.99 -6.21 3.28
CA GLY A 525 21.34 -4.94 3.59
C GLY A 525 20.41 -4.44 2.49
N LEU A 526 19.22 -4.00 2.88
CA LEU A 526 18.31 -3.17 2.11
C LEU A 526 18.76 -1.71 2.20
N HIS A 527 18.68 -1.00 1.07
CA HIS A 527 19.01 0.42 0.94
C HIS A 527 17.83 1.21 0.38
N ALA A 528 17.71 2.49 0.73
CA ALA A 528 16.53 3.29 0.41
C ALA A 528 16.36 3.43 -1.11
N GLY A 529 17.47 3.51 -1.84
CA GLY A 529 17.49 3.56 -3.31
C GLY A 529 16.99 2.30 -4.01
N GLN A 530 16.84 1.17 -3.30
CA GLN A 530 16.30 -0.07 -3.85
C GLN A 530 14.76 -0.14 -3.77
N VAL A 531 14.12 0.79 -3.06
CA VAL A 531 12.67 0.74 -2.80
C VAL A 531 11.95 1.79 -3.64
N ILE A 532 10.95 1.34 -4.40
CA ILE A 532 10.01 2.19 -5.13
C ILE A 532 8.69 2.16 -4.36
N ASP A 533 8.31 3.29 -3.77
CA ASP A 533 7.05 3.44 -3.02
C ASP A 533 5.85 3.54 -3.98
N LEU A 534 4.98 2.53 -3.97
CA LEU A 534 3.80 2.47 -4.84
C LEU A 534 2.53 3.04 -4.20
N ARG A 535 2.60 3.49 -2.94
CA ARG A 535 1.44 3.98 -2.20
C ARG A 535 0.88 5.25 -2.83
N LEU A 536 -0.43 5.29 -3.00
CA LEU A 536 -1.17 6.44 -3.52
C LEU A 536 -2.07 7.05 -2.46
N ASN A 537 -2.17 8.37 -2.50
CA ASN A 537 -3.09 9.11 -1.65
C ASN A 537 -4.50 9.00 -2.22
N VAL A 538 -5.47 8.62 -1.39
CA VAL A 538 -6.88 8.45 -1.78
C VAL A 538 -7.72 9.72 -1.63
N LYS A 539 -7.16 10.79 -1.04
CA LYS A 539 -7.83 12.10 -0.99
C LYS A 539 -8.03 12.58 -2.44
N LYS A 540 -9.23 13.06 -2.75
CA LYS A 540 -9.58 13.61 -4.08
C LYS A 540 -8.59 14.70 -4.45
N VAL A 541 -8.12 14.70 -5.70
CA VAL A 541 -7.11 15.65 -6.14
C VAL A 541 -7.63 17.07 -6.12
N ASP A 542 -6.87 17.93 -5.46
CA ASP A 542 -7.05 19.37 -5.41
C ASP A 542 -5.73 20.07 -5.76
N SER A 543 -5.76 21.41 -5.75
CA SER A 543 -4.57 22.20 -5.99
C SER A 543 -3.43 21.87 -5.01
N ALA A 544 -3.70 21.52 -3.75
CA ALA A 544 -2.66 21.22 -2.77
C ALA A 544 -1.88 19.95 -3.12
N ILE A 545 -2.54 18.91 -3.62
CA ILE A 545 -1.89 17.67 -4.09
C ILE A 545 -0.99 17.95 -5.29
N VAL A 546 -1.46 18.75 -6.26
CA VAL A 546 -0.67 19.14 -7.44
C VAL A 546 0.57 19.96 -7.05
N HIS A 547 0.41 20.94 -6.17
CA HIS A 547 1.51 21.75 -5.66
C HIS A 547 2.52 20.91 -4.86
N SER A 548 2.04 19.97 -4.04
CA SER A 548 2.91 19.05 -3.29
C SER A 548 3.72 18.15 -4.23
N ALA A 549 3.09 17.58 -5.26
CA ALA A 549 3.77 16.78 -6.28
C ALA A 549 4.83 17.60 -7.03
N MET A 550 4.50 18.81 -7.47
CA MET A 550 5.47 19.72 -8.10
C MET A 550 6.60 20.12 -7.17
N SER A 551 6.33 20.38 -5.89
CA SER A 551 7.37 20.69 -4.90
C SER A 551 8.31 19.51 -4.69
N LYS A 552 7.81 18.27 -4.66
CA LYS A 552 8.64 17.06 -4.56
C LYS A 552 9.49 16.85 -5.82
N LEU A 553 8.94 17.12 -7.00
CA LEU A 553 9.70 17.05 -8.26
C LEU A 553 10.84 18.07 -8.29
N ILE A 554 10.58 19.30 -7.83
CA ILE A 554 11.58 20.37 -7.74
C ILE A 554 12.67 20.04 -6.72
N ASN A 555 12.29 19.58 -5.53
CA ASN A 555 13.27 19.23 -4.48
C ASN A 555 14.00 17.90 -4.76
N GLY A 556 13.65 17.19 -5.84
CA GLY A 556 14.26 15.93 -6.22
C GLY A 556 13.86 14.74 -5.34
N THR A 557 12.83 14.87 -4.51
CA THR A 557 12.33 13.84 -3.59
C THR A 557 11.10 13.09 -4.12
N PHE A 558 10.61 13.46 -5.31
CA PHE A 558 9.59 12.67 -5.99
C PHE A 558 10.15 11.30 -6.38
N ARG A 559 9.27 10.31 -6.38
CA ARG A 559 9.61 8.91 -6.65
C ARG A 559 10.07 8.75 -8.10
N GLY A 560 11.23 8.14 -8.29
CA GLY A 560 11.74 7.81 -9.62
C GLY A 560 12.15 6.35 -9.73
N LYS A 561 12.43 5.93 -10.96
CA LYS A 561 13.07 4.65 -11.24
C LYS A 561 13.93 4.76 -12.48
N GLN A 562 15.07 4.09 -12.44
CA GLN A 562 15.98 4.05 -13.56
C GLN A 562 16.86 2.81 -13.47
N SER A 563 17.18 2.26 -14.64
CA SER A 563 18.15 1.18 -14.76
C SER A 563 19.54 1.71 -15.08
N PRO A 564 20.59 1.10 -14.52
CA PRO A 564 21.93 1.19 -15.06
C PRO A 564 21.98 0.73 -16.52
N LEU A 565 23.02 1.12 -17.24
CA LEU A 565 23.22 0.72 -18.63
C LEU A 565 24.30 -0.36 -18.73
N TRP A 566 24.14 -1.27 -19.68
CA TRP A 566 25.17 -2.20 -20.11
C TRP A 566 25.75 -1.73 -21.45
N LEU A 567 27.07 -1.60 -21.54
CA LEU A 567 27.78 -1.32 -22.78
C LEU A 567 28.11 -2.63 -23.48
N HIS A 568 27.60 -2.79 -24.69
CA HIS A 568 27.81 -3.96 -25.54
C HIS A 568 28.97 -3.76 -26.50
N THR A 569 29.89 -4.72 -26.48
CA THR A 569 30.94 -4.90 -27.48
C THR A 569 30.58 -6.08 -28.36
N LYS A 570 31.22 -6.21 -29.52
CA LYS A 570 31.07 -7.43 -30.31
C LYS A 570 31.97 -8.50 -29.70
N HIS A 571 31.40 -9.68 -29.45
CA HIS A 571 32.03 -10.81 -28.78
C HIS A 571 33.50 -11.02 -29.17
N GLY A 572 34.35 -11.25 -28.17
CA GLY A 572 35.79 -11.41 -28.36
C GLY A 572 36.53 -10.10 -28.70
N GLY A 573 35.95 -8.95 -28.35
CA GLY A 573 36.57 -7.62 -28.55
C GLY A 573 36.66 -7.18 -30.01
N GLN A 574 35.86 -7.76 -30.90
CA GLN A 574 35.84 -7.38 -32.31
C GLN A 574 35.29 -5.95 -32.47
N LEU A 575 35.86 -5.18 -33.41
CA LEU A 575 35.35 -3.86 -33.74
C LEU A 575 34.28 -3.94 -34.83
N VAL A 576 33.23 -3.13 -34.69
CA VAL A 576 32.27 -2.85 -35.76
C VAL A 576 32.68 -1.50 -36.37
N GLN A 577 33.26 -1.54 -37.57
CA GLN A 577 33.75 -0.33 -38.26
C GLN A 577 33.13 -0.18 -39.64
N ILE A 578 32.74 1.05 -39.97
CA ILE A 578 32.21 1.45 -41.28
C ILE A 578 32.92 2.69 -41.79
N ILE A 579 33.08 2.81 -43.10
CA ILE A 579 33.60 4.03 -43.73
C ILE A 579 32.42 4.72 -44.40
N LYS A 580 32.06 5.91 -43.91
CA LYS A 580 30.92 6.67 -44.44
C LYS A 580 31.27 7.31 -45.78
N THR A 581 30.40 7.12 -46.77
CA THR A 581 30.48 7.76 -48.08
C THR A 581 29.12 8.29 -48.48
N GLY A 582 28.89 9.59 -48.40
CA GLY A 582 27.59 10.20 -48.68
C GLY A 582 26.96 10.81 -47.44
N GLU A 583 25.99 11.70 -47.65
CA GLU A 583 25.28 12.35 -46.54
C GLU A 583 24.30 11.40 -45.87
N ALA A 584 24.14 11.59 -44.56
CA ALA A 584 23.09 10.95 -43.78
C ALA A 584 21.74 11.60 -44.07
N HIS A 585 20.73 10.77 -44.32
CA HIS A 585 19.34 11.15 -44.56
C HIS A 585 18.42 10.52 -43.51
N TYR A 586 17.44 11.29 -43.03
CA TYR A 586 16.43 10.85 -42.06
C TYR A 586 15.17 10.34 -42.77
N ASP A 587 14.65 9.22 -42.29
CA ASP A 587 13.38 8.63 -42.71
C ASP A 587 12.50 8.39 -41.47
N SER A 588 11.42 9.17 -41.36
CA SER A 588 10.46 9.07 -40.26
C SER A 588 9.55 7.84 -40.34
N VAL A 589 9.41 7.22 -41.51
CA VAL A 589 8.51 6.08 -41.74
C VAL A 589 9.25 4.76 -41.54
N ASN A 590 10.52 4.70 -41.92
CA ASN A 590 11.36 3.53 -41.70
C ASN A 590 11.91 3.51 -40.26
N ASN A 591 11.05 3.35 -39.25
CA ASN A 591 11.43 3.23 -37.83
C ASN A 591 12.33 4.39 -37.34
N HIS A 592 12.05 5.61 -37.77
CA HIS A 592 12.79 6.83 -37.41
C HIS A 592 14.31 6.71 -37.61
N THR A 593 14.73 6.23 -38.79
CA THR A 593 16.10 5.81 -39.10
C THR A 593 16.91 6.89 -39.81
N ILE A 594 18.21 6.91 -39.56
CA ILE A 594 19.18 7.54 -40.46
C ILE A 594 19.86 6.51 -41.36
N SER A 595 20.00 6.84 -42.64
CA SER A 595 20.76 6.04 -43.61
C SER A 595 21.80 6.86 -44.38
N PHE A 596 22.91 6.22 -44.75
CA PHE A 596 23.99 6.78 -45.57
C PHE A 596 24.75 5.66 -46.29
N ASP A 597 25.43 5.98 -47.39
CA ASP A 597 26.22 4.98 -48.10
C ASP A 597 27.56 4.71 -47.39
N VAL A 598 28.11 3.51 -47.59
CA VAL A 598 29.33 3.01 -46.94
C VAL A 598 30.21 2.25 -47.93
N GLN A 599 31.54 2.29 -47.73
CA GLN A 599 32.50 1.58 -48.59
C GLN A 599 32.71 0.10 -48.22
N ASN A 600 32.52 -0.27 -46.95
CA ASN A 600 32.84 -1.62 -46.47
C ASN A 600 31.57 -2.48 -46.45
N GLU A 601 31.42 -3.38 -47.43
CA GLU A 601 30.29 -4.30 -47.54
C GLU A 601 30.44 -5.51 -46.62
N ASN A 602 29.91 -5.38 -45.41
CA ASN A 602 29.72 -6.49 -44.49
C ASN A 602 28.23 -6.64 -44.21
N SER A 603 27.44 -7.08 -45.20
CA SER A 603 25.98 -7.27 -45.12
C SER A 603 25.57 -8.06 -43.85
N SER A 604 25.38 -7.36 -42.74
CA SER A 604 25.19 -7.99 -41.43
C SER A 604 24.32 -7.14 -40.50
N LYS A 605 23.53 -7.86 -39.71
CA LYS A 605 22.88 -7.33 -38.50
C LYS A 605 23.94 -7.32 -37.41
N VAL A 606 24.21 -6.16 -36.84
CA VAL A 606 25.10 -6.02 -35.68
C VAL A 606 24.28 -5.67 -34.45
N PHE A 607 24.70 -6.19 -33.30
CA PHE A 607 24.05 -5.97 -32.01
C PHE A 607 22.56 -6.38 -32.02
N SER A 608 22.23 -7.56 -32.54
CA SER A 608 20.85 -8.11 -32.54
C SER A 608 20.47 -8.72 -31.18
N ASN A 609 19.17 -8.75 -30.88
CA ASN A 609 18.55 -9.32 -29.69
C ASN A 609 18.93 -8.67 -28.34
N ILE A 610 19.48 -7.45 -28.35
CA ILE A 610 19.87 -6.74 -27.12
C ILE A 610 18.96 -5.55 -26.76
N THR A 611 18.03 -5.18 -27.66
CA THR A 611 17.15 -4.00 -27.54
C THR A 611 17.92 -2.77 -27.05
N ALA A 612 18.92 -2.35 -27.82
CA ALA A 612 19.77 -1.22 -27.46
C ALA A 612 18.91 0.05 -27.23
N GLU A 613 19.22 0.82 -26.18
CA GLU A 613 18.68 2.14 -25.87
C GLU A 613 19.53 3.26 -26.49
N TYR A 614 20.85 3.04 -26.61
CA TYR A 614 21.77 3.99 -27.23
C TYR A 614 22.63 3.34 -28.31
N TRP A 615 22.84 4.07 -29.40
CA TRP A 615 23.92 3.83 -30.35
C TRP A 615 25.12 4.72 -30.03
N LEU A 616 26.32 4.14 -30.04
CA LEU A 616 27.57 4.83 -29.74
C LEU A 616 28.43 4.90 -31.00
N PHE A 617 28.95 6.08 -31.33
CA PHE A 617 29.77 6.33 -32.50
C PHE A 617 31.05 7.06 -32.14
N GLN A 618 32.17 6.55 -32.62
CA GLN A 618 33.47 7.23 -32.57
C GLN A 618 34.13 7.22 -33.95
N GLY A 619 34.49 8.41 -34.45
CA GLY A 619 35.23 8.58 -35.68
C GLY A 619 36.74 8.51 -35.47
N ASP A 620 37.46 8.07 -36.50
CA ASP A 620 38.93 8.19 -36.59
C ASP A 620 39.43 9.65 -36.58
N ASN A 621 38.55 10.59 -36.90
CA ASN A 621 38.76 12.04 -36.73
C ASN A 621 38.64 12.54 -35.28
N GLY A 622 38.38 11.65 -34.31
CA GLY A 622 38.22 11.99 -32.89
C GLY A 622 36.83 12.49 -32.49
N ALA A 623 35.88 12.59 -33.43
CA ALA A 623 34.51 12.93 -33.13
C ALA A 623 33.80 11.78 -32.40
N ALA A 624 32.95 12.12 -31.43
CA ALA A 624 32.19 11.18 -30.63
C ALA A 624 30.71 11.60 -30.59
N MET A 625 29.82 10.61 -30.61
CA MET A 625 28.38 10.80 -30.50
C MET A 625 27.70 9.63 -29.80
N LYS A 626 26.79 9.93 -28.87
CA LYS A 626 25.90 8.97 -28.21
C LYS A 626 24.47 9.35 -28.55
N VAL A 627 23.75 8.42 -29.16
CA VAL A 627 22.42 8.66 -29.73
C VAL A 627 21.40 7.85 -28.95
N LYS A 628 20.52 8.53 -28.21
CA LYS A 628 19.34 7.90 -27.59
C LYS A 628 18.38 7.49 -28.69
N ARG A 629 17.86 6.27 -28.63
CA ARG A 629 16.87 5.81 -29.60
C ARG A 629 15.47 6.30 -29.24
N VAL A 630 14.76 6.83 -30.23
CA VAL A 630 13.35 7.25 -30.12
C VAL A 630 12.38 6.12 -30.48
N ASP A 631 12.89 5.06 -31.11
CA ASP A 631 12.15 3.87 -31.52
C ASP A 631 13.01 2.61 -31.27
N LEU A 632 12.43 1.64 -30.55
CA LEU A 632 13.08 0.40 -30.13
C LEU A 632 12.57 -0.84 -30.88
N THR A 633 11.67 -0.69 -31.86
CA THR A 633 11.03 -1.81 -32.59
C THR A 633 12.03 -2.68 -33.34
N VAL A 634 13.10 -2.09 -33.89
CA VAL A 634 14.19 -2.83 -34.53
C VAL A 634 15.30 -3.07 -33.52
N ASP A 635 15.67 -4.33 -33.27
CA ASP A 635 16.59 -4.72 -32.21
C ASP A 635 18.08 -4.72 -32.62
N HIS A 636 18.39 -4.31 -33.85
CA HIS A 636 19.73 -4.34 -34.44
C HIS A 636 20.01 -3.11 -35.30
N LEU A 637 21.29 -2.91 -35.64
CA LEU A 637 21.73 -1.98 -36.67
C LEU A 637 22.10 -2.79 -37.92
N HIS A 638 21.78 -2.26 -39.11
CA HIS A 638 22.20 -2.88 -40.37
C HIS A 638 23.41 -2.16 -40.96
N VAL A 639 24.46 -2.91 -41.25
CA VAL A 639 25.68 -2.41 -41.89
C VAL A 639 25.84 -3.07 -43.26
N GLY A 640 26.11 -2.26 -44.29
CA GLY A 640 26.62 -2.73 -45.59
C GLY A 640 25.59 -3.34 -46.55
N VAL A 641 24.28 -3.21 -46.31
CA VAL A 641 23.24 -3.74 -47.21
C VAL A 641 23.07 -2.80 -48.41
N GLY A 642 23.39 -3.28 -49.62
CA GLY A 642 23.35 -2.46 -50.83
C GLY A 642 24.27 -1.23 -50.73
N SER A 643 25.43 -1.41 -50.09
CA SER A 643 26.39 -0.35 -49.80
C SER A 643 25.83 0.77 -48.89
N ARG A 644 24.85 0.47 -48.03
CA ARG A 644 24.24 1.44 -47.08
C ARG A 644 24.26 0.93 -45.63
N ALA A 645 24.30 1.86 -44.69
CA ALA A 645 24.05 1.60 -43.27
C ALA A 645 22.69 2.18 -42.85
N TYR A 646 22.01 1.49 -41.92
CA TYR A 646 20.74 1.91 -41.35
C TYR A 646 20.83 1.91 -39.83
N ILE A 647 20.72 3.10 -39.25
CA ILE A 647 20.78 3.34 -37.80
C ILE A 647 19.35 3.46 -37.27
N TYR A 648 18.73 2.32 -36.98
CA TYR A 648 17.31 2.29 -36.62
C TYR A 648 17.01 3.01 -35.30
N GLY A 649 15.91 3.75 -35.29
CA GLY A 649 15.42 4.51 -34.14
C GLY A 649 16.29 5.69 -33.72
N SER A 650 17.20 6.18 -34.56
CA SER A 650 18.08 7.30 -34.22
C SER A 650 17.34 8.63 -34.02
N GLY A 651 16.16 8.78 -34.61
CA GLY A 651 15.53 10.09 -34.78
C GLY A 651 16.26 10.96 -35.82
N ASP A 652 15.81 12.20 -36.00
CA ASP A 652 16.46 13.15 -36.91
C ASP A 652 17.62 13.86 -36.23
N ILE A 653 18.80 13.27 -36.39
CA ILE A 653 20.09 13.83 -35.95
C ILE A 653 21.02 14.12 -37.14
N THR A 654 20.48 14.19 -38.36
CA THR A 654 21.25 14.22 -39.61
C THR A 654 22.25 15.37 -39.68
N SER A 655 21.84 16.57 -39.24
CA SER A 655 22.69 17.77 -39.25
C SER A 655 23.93 17.60 -38.36
N GLU A 656 23.74 17.14 -37.12
CA GLU A 656 24.84 16.91 -36.18
C GLU A 656 25.71 15.72 -36.61
N PHE A 657 25.08 14.64 -37.08
CA PHE A 657 25.78 13.44 -37.52
C PHE A 657 26.69 13.71 -38.71
N ASN A 658 26.21 14.42 -39.75
CA ASN A 658 27.02 14.80 -40.90
C ASN A 658 28.15 15.77 -40.55
N ALA A 659 27.92 16.69 -39.61
CA ALA A 659 28.95 17.62 -39.14
C ALA A 659 30.08 16.92 -38.37
N LYS A 660 29.75 15.92 -37.53
CA LYS A 660 30.73 15.14 -36.77
C LYS A 660 31.45 14.08 -37.62
N PHE A 661 30.74 13.48 -38.58
CA PHE A 661 31.22 12.37 -39.40
C PHE A 661 31.13 12.71 -40.90
N PRO A 662 32.07 13.54 -41.42
CA PRO A 662 32.13 13.84 -42.84
C PRO A 662 32.49 12.60 -43.69
N ASN A 663 32.31 12.70 -45.00
CA ASN A 663 32.63 11.62 -45.94
C ASN A 663 34.10 11.18 -45.82
N GLY A 664 34.34 9.88 -45.81
CA GLY A 664 35.66 9.27 -45.61
C GLY A 664 35.98 8.93 -44.15
N THR A 665 35.18 9.38 -43.18
CA THR A 665 35.39 9.06 -41.76
C THR A 665 35.15 7.57 -41.50
N THR A 666 36.10 6.91 -40.83
CA THR A 666 35.91 5.55 -40.29
C THR A 666 35.24 5.65 -38.94
N ILE A 667 34.07 5.03 -38.80
CA ILE A 667 33.25 5.09 -37.59
C ILE A 667 33.24 3.72 -36.90
N THR A 668 33.70 3.69 -35.65
CA THR A 668 33.54 2.55 -34.74
C THR A 668 32.19 2.65 -34.03
N ILE A 669 31.46 1.52 -33.95
CA ILE A 669 30.09 1.46 -33.44
C ILE A 669 30.00 0.51 -32.23
N MET A 670 29.27 0.94 -31.21
CA MET A 670 28.85 0.11 -30.08
C MET A 670 27.39 0.39 -29.71
N ALA A 671 26.85 -0.38 -28.77
CA ALA A 671 25.48 -0.24 -28.31
C ALA A 671 25.41 -0.22 -26.78
N GLN A 672 24.34 0.36 -26.24
CA GLN A 672 24.04 0.24 -24.81
C GLN A 672 22.60 -0.19 -24.61
N SER A 673 22.32 -1.10 -23.67
CA SER A 673 20.96 -1.48 -23.27
C SER A 673 20.73 -1.22 -21.79
N ASN A 674 19.48 -1.19 -21.37
CA ASN A 674 19.17 -1.16 -19.93
C ASN A 674 19.57 -2.49 -19.29
N CYS A 675 20.17 -2.41 -18.10
CA CYS A 675 20.29 -3.56 -17.22
C CYS A 675 18.93 -3.92 -16.63
N VAL A 676 18.83 -5.11 -16.05
CA VAL A 676 17.59 -5.59 -15.42
C VAL A 676 17.14 -4.73 -14.23
N PRO A 677 18.01 -4.38 -13.24
CA PRO A 677 17.56 -3.70 -12.03
C PRO A 677 16.96 -2.31 -12.26
N GLU A 678 15.98 -1.94 -11.44
CA GLU A 678 15.39 -0.59 -11.39
C GLU A 678 15.55 0.01 -9.99
N LEU A 679 16.14 1.20 -9.90
CA LEU A 679 16.53 1.82 -8.64
C LEU A 679 16.12 3.31 -8.64
N ASP A 680 15.84 3.87 -7.46
CA ASP A 680 15.66 5.32 -7.26
C ASP A 680 17.00 6.03 -7.06
N ARG A 681 17.94 5.38 -6.35
CA ARG A 681 19.35 5.77 -6.33
C ARG A 681 20.17 4.77 -7.11
N VAL A 682 20.75 5.23 -8.20
CA VAL A 682 21.36 4.39 -9.22
C VAL A 682 22.88 4.42 -9.05
N PRO A 683 23.54 3.27 -8.83
CA PRO A 683 24.98 3.17 -8.96
C PRO A 683 25.33 3.39 -10.43
N CYS A 684 26.05 4.46 -10.72
CA CYS A 684 26.45 4.85 -12.04
C CYS A 684 27.93 4.54 -12.25
N VAL A 685 28.25 4.05 -13.44
CA VAL A 685 29.62 3.84 -13.90
C VAL A 685 29.76 4.57 -15.23
N ASP A 686 30.47 5.70 -15.24
CA ASP A 686 30.82 6.36 -16.49
C ASP A 686 32.15 5.80 -17.01
N ILE A 687 32.15 5.38 -18.27
CA ILE A 687 33.29 4.76 -18.94
C ILE A 687 33.91 5.79 -19.88
N VAL A 688 35.17 6.14 -19.62
CA VAL A 688 35.96 7.07 -20.41
C VAL A 688 37.10 6.31 -21.10
N GLY A 689 37.16 6.41 -22.41
CA GLY A 689 38.14 5.71 -23.24
C GLY A 689 37.70 5.70 -24.70
N SER A 690 38.61 5.30 -25.58
CA SER A 690 38.22 5.02 -26.97
C SER A 690 37.37 3.75 -27.02
N LEU A 691 36.38 3.69 -27.91
CA LEU A 691 35.58 2.47 -28.12
C LEU A 691 36.48 1.28 -28.48
N ALA A 692 37.61 1.51 -29.18
CA ALA A 692 38.55 0.43 -29.50
C ALA A 692 39.25 -0.13 -28.25
N ASP A 693 39.70 0.71 -27.32
CA ASP A 693 40.32 0.28 -26.06
C ASP A 693 39.29 -0.35 -25.11
N ILE A 694 38.06 0.16 -25.10
CA ILE A 694 36.95 -0.43 -24.34
C ILE A 694 36.65 -1.84 -24.84
N ALA A 695 36.60 -2.06 -26.17
CA ALA A 695 36.39 -3.39 -26.75
C ALA A 695 37.47 -4.40 -26.34
N GLN A 696 38.72 -3.95 -26.24
CA GLN A 696 39.83 -4.82 -25.83
C GLN A 696 39.82 -5.10 -24.32
N THR A 697 39.47 -4.10 -23.51
CA THR A 697 39.40 -4.23 -22.05
C THR A 697 38.21 -5.09 -21.61
N PHE A 698 37.08 -4.98 -22.31
CA PHE A 698 35.83 -5.66 -22.00
C PHE A 698 35.28 -6.36 -23.25
N PRO A 699 35.86 -7.51 -23.64
CA PRO A 699 35.54 -8.16 -24.91
C PRO A 699 34.06 -8.56 -25.08
N ASP A 700 33.35 -8.76 -23.97
CA ASP A 700 31.92 -9.14 -23.93
C ASP A 700 31.02 -8.04 -23.31
N GLY A 701 31.55 -6.83 -23.16
CA GLY A 701 30.84 -5.70 -22.60
C GLY A 701 31.03 -5.54 -21.09
N VAL A 702 30.42 -4.48 -20.56
CA VAL A 702 30.60 -4.05 -19.17
C VAL A 702 29.42 -3.20 -18.70
N CYS A 703 29.07 -3.27 -17.42
CA CYS A 703 28.10 -2.35 -16.83
C CYS A 703 28.66 -0.93 -16.77
N GLY A 704 27.95 0.02 -17.39
CA GLY A 704 28.28 1.44 -17.38
C GLY A 704 27.81 2.17 -18.63
N SER A 705 27.93 3.50 -18.58
CA SER A 705 27.61 4.40 -19.69
C SER A 705 28.87 5.01 -20.28
N TRP A 706 29.03 4.95 -21.60
CA TRP A 706 30.14 5.64 -22.24
C TRP A 706 29.96 7.16 -22.16
N VAL A 707 31.03 7.86 -21.81
CA VAL A 707 31.11 9.32 -21.95
C VAL A 707 31.51 9.61 -23.39
N ALA A 708 30.66 10.35 -24.11
CA ALA A 708 30.84 10.65 -25.54
C ALA A 708 31.95 11.69 -25.82
N ALA A 709 33.15 11.43 -25.28
CA ALA A 709 34.36 12.20 -25.46
C ALA A 709 35.57 11.28 -25.28
N VAL A 710 36.60 11.50 -26.07
CA VAL A 710 37.80 10.64 -26.09
C VAL A 710 38.98 11.45 -25.54
N PRO A 711 39.78 10.89 -24.60
CA PRO A 711 41.01 11.51 -24.18
C PRO A 711 41.95 11.78 -25.36
N ARG A 712 42.48 13.01 -25.48
CA ARG A 712 43.33 13.37 -26.65
C ARG A 712 44.72 12.73 -26.62
N GLY A 713 45.16 12.23 -25.47
CA GLY A 713 46.49 11.62 -25.34
C GLY A 713 47.64 12.62 -25.52
N ASP A 714 47.45 13.90 -25.25
CA ASP A 714 48.50 14.93 -25.40
C ASP A 714 49.22 15.27 -24.08
N GLY A 715 48.93 14.53 -23.00
CA GLY A 715 49.47 14.79 -21.66
C GLY A 715 48.83 15.95 -20.92
N GLN A 716 47.86 16.66 -21.52
CA GLN A 716 47.20 17.81 -20.89
C GLN A 716 46.08 17.38 -19.94
N LEU A 717 45.64 18.28 -19.05
CA LEU A 717 44.45 18.06 -18.25
C LEU A 717 43.19 18.20 -19.12
N GLN A 718 42.26 17.26 -18.99
CA GLN A 718 40.99 17.26 -19.70
C GLN A 718 39.85 17.02 -18.73
N SER A 719 38.76 17.78 -18.88
CA SER A 719 37.58 17.64 -18.05
C SER A 719 36.43 17.09 -18.89
N PHE A 720 35.86 15.97 -18.46
CA PHE A 720 34.69 15.39 -19.12
C PHE A 720 33.47 15.49 -18.21
N ALA A 721 32.32 15.78 -18.81
CA ALA A 721 31.06 15.80 -18.08
C ALA A 721 30.62 14.35 -17.80
N ALA A 722 30.23 14.10 -16.55
CA ALA A 722 29.54 12.86 -16.21
C ALA A 722 28.17 12.84 -16.90
N ASN A 723 27.72 11.66 -17.34
CA ASN A 723 26.45 11.48 -18.05
C ASN A 723 25.24 11.88 -17.18
N TYR A 724 25.37 11.72 -15.85
CA TYR A 724 24.32 12.03 -14.88
C TYR A 724 24.86 12.92 -13.77
N LYS A 725 23.95 13.63 -13.09
CA LYS A 725 24.28 14.43 -11.92
C LYS A 725 24.75 13.53 -10.78
N ALA A 726 26.04 13.63 -10.45
CA ALA A 726 26.57 12.90 -9.30
C ALA A 726 26.09 13.52 -7.98
N ILE A 727 25.73 12.66 -7.03
CA ILE A 727 25.38 13.04 -5.65
C ILE A 727 26.36 12.49 -4.61
N SER A 728 27.35 11.70 -5.03
CA SER A 728 28.44 11.19 -4.20
C SER A 728 29.80 11.63 -4.75
N VAL A 729 30.85 11.50 -3.93
CA VAL A 729 32.23 11.62 -4.40
C VAL A 729 32.52 10.43 -5.32
N PRO A 730 33.06 10.64 -6.54
CA PRO A 730 33.34 9.54 -7.46
C PRO A 730 34.61 8.77 -7.05
N LYS A 731 34.54 7.44 -7.10
CA LYS A 731 35.74 6.58 -7.10
C LYS A 731 36.21 6.42 -8.55
N LEU A 732 37.49 6.69 -8.80
CA LEU A 732 38.12 6.52 -10.11
C LEU A 732 38.89 5.21 -10.13
N CYS A 733 38.58 4.33 -11.08
CA CYS A 733 39.34 3.11 -11.35
C CYS A 733 39.74 3.09 -12.83
N TYR A 734 41.01 2.89 -13.16
CA TYR A 734 41.47 2.91 -14.55
C TYR A 734 42.57 1.91 -14.83
N THR A 735 42.66 1.52 -16.11
CA THR A 735 43.71 0.65 -16.64
C THR A 735 44.46 1.39 -17.75
N LEU A 736 45.71 1.01 -17.97
CA LEU A 736 46.58 1.51 -19.05
C LEU A 736 47.05 0.37 -19.97
N ASN A 737 46.54 -0.84 -19.75
CA ASN A 737 47.00 -2.08 -20.37
C ASN A 737 45.84 -3.06 -20.59
N HIS A 738 44.71 -2.52 -21.07
CA HIS A 738 43.52 -3.28 -21.47
C HIS A 738 43.00 -4.23 -20.37
N GLY A 739 43.03 -3.77 -19.13
CA GLY A 739 42.46 -4.50 -17.98
C GLY A 739 43.43 -5.49 -17.32
N THR A 740 44.68 -5.59 -17.78
CA THR A 740 45.68 -6.47 -17.15
C THR A 740 46.00 -6.04 -15.72
N SER A 741 46.03 -4.74 -15.45
CA SER A 741 46.15 -4.17 -14.11
C SER A 741 45.29 -2.92 -13.97
N TRP A 742 44.83 -2.65 -12.76
CA TRP A 742 43.98 -1.51 -12.41
C TRP A 742 44.64 -0.62 -11.37
N ILE A 743 44.33 0.67 -11.43
CA ILE A 743 44.75 1.68 -10.47
C ILE A 743 43.49 2.38 -9.98
N SER A 744 43.34 2.48 -8.67
CA SER A 744 42.26 3.21 -8.02
C SER A 744 42.75 4.46 -7.33
N SER A 745 41.94 5.52 -7.40
CA SER A 745 42.16 6.76 -6.66
C SER A 745 40.83 7.45 -6.37
N ASP A 746 40.80 8.26 -5.32
CA ASP A 746 39.70 9.19 -5.10
C ASP A 746 39.82 10.37 -6.08
N SER A 747 38.70 10.78 -6.67
CA SER A 747 38.65 11.95 -7.54
C SER A 747 37.50 12.87 -7.11
N SER A 748 37.59 14.15 -7.49
CA SER A 748 36.53 15.12 -7.25
C SER A 748 35.72 15.35 -8.53
N ILE A 749 34.40 15.32 -8.41
CA ILE A 749 33.51 15.88 -9.43
C ILE A 749 33.13 17.32 -9.04
N ASP A 750 33.22 18.23 -9.99
CA ASP A 750 32.73 19.59 -9.82
C ASP A 750 31.21 19.56 -9.69
N SER A 751 30.69 19.97 -8.53
CA SER A 751 29.26 19.92 -8.22
C SER A 751 28.42 20.93 -9.00
N VAL A 752 29.02 21.90 -9.70
CA VAL A 752 28.32 22.84 -10.58
C VAL A 752 28.38 22.36 -12.02
N THR A 753 29.59 22.16 -12.56
CA THR A 753 29.78 21.80 -13.96
C THR A 753 29.54 20.33 -14.26
N ASN A 754 29.45 19.49 -13.21
CA ASN A 754 29.30 18.04 -13.28
C ASN A 754 30.43 17.36 -14.09
N LYS A 755 31.66 17.87 -13.93
CA LYS A 755 32.85 17.39 -14.65
C LYS A 755 33.88 16.78 -13.72
N VAL A 756 34.54 15.73 -14.18
CA VAL A 756 35.75 15.18 -13.56
C VAL A 756 36.94 15.56 -14.43
N THR A 757 38.01 16.03 -13.78
CA THR A 757 39.26 16.40 -14.46
C THR A 757 40.26 15.26 -14.36
N HIS A 758 40.76 14.82 -15.50
CA HIS A 758 41.69 13.70 -15.64
C HIS A 758 42.92 14.15 -16.43
N SER A 759 44.11 13.68 -16.07
CA SER A 759 45.32 13.88 -16.88
C SER A 759 45.28 12.96 -18.10
N SER A 760 45.23 13.50 -19.32
CA SER A 760 45.27 12.71 -20.55
C SER A 760 46.71 12.34 -20.94
N THR A 761 47.49 11.79 -20.00
CA THR A 761 48.79 11.19 -20.30
C THR A 761 48.57 10.03 -21.26
N ASN A 762 49.13 10.16 -22.46
CA ASN A 762 48.98 9.20 -23.55
C ASN A 762 49.47 7.82 -23.14
N VAL A 763 48.55 6.88 -22.98
CA VAL A 763 48.88 5.45 -23.02
C VAL A 763 47.80 4.78 -23.84
N PRO A 764 48.10 4.25 -25.04
CA PRO A 764 47.23 3.28 -25.71
C PRO A 764 46.75 2.24 -24.68
N GLY A 765 45.44 1.98 -24.64
CA GLY A 765 44.85 1.11 -23.61
C GLY A 765 44.35 1.81 -22.34
N LEU A 766 44.25 3.15 -22.32
CA LEU A 766 43.55 3.88 -21.27
C LEU A 766 42.04 3.62 -21.33
N VAL A 767 41.52 2.95 -20.30
CA VAL A 767 40.09 2.89 -20.00
C VAL A 767 39.89 3.24 -18.53
N SER A 768 38.99 4.18 -18.27
CA SER A 768 38.70 4.70 -16.94
C SER A 768 37.23 4.54 -16.63
N MET A 769 36.94 4.15 -15.40
CA MET A 769 35.61 3.93 -14.85
C MET A 769 35.40 4.89 -13.67
N TRP A 770 34.33 5.67 -13.74
CA TRP A 770 33.95 6.65 -12.73
C TRP A 770 32.73 6.14 -12.00
N LEU A 771 32.91 5.68 -10.78
CA LEU A 771 31.86 5.08 -9.97
C LEU A 771 31.28 6.14 -9.05
N TYR A 772 30.00 6.47 -9.21
CA TYR A 772 29.29 7.44 -8.39
C TYR A 772 27.79 7.11 -8.29
N GLU A 773 27.10 7.72 -7.34
CA GLU A 773 25.65 7.60 -7.21
C GLU A 773 24.94 8.76 -7.93
N THR A 774 23.83 8.47 -8.60
CA THR A 774 22.89 9.47 -9.15
C THR A 774 21.47 9.17 -8.68
N VAL A 775 20.61 10.17 -8.69
CA VAL A 775 19.16 9.99 -8.56
C VAL A 775 18.53 9.58 -9.90
N ALA A 776 17.50 8.75 -9.84
CA ALA A 776 16.78 8.24 -11.00
C ALA A 776 15.93 9.30 -11.70
N LYS A 777 15.59 9.04 -12.97
CA LYS A 777 14.61 9.83 -13.72
C LYS A 777 13.23 9.82 -13.02
N LEU A 778 12.50 10.92 -13.21
CA LEU A 778 11.18 11.19 -12.62
C LEU A 778 10.05 11.10 -13.66
N THR A 779 10.42 11.13 -14.95
CA THR A 779 9.51 11.29 -16.07
C THR A 779 9.91 10.40 -17.22
N THR A 780 8.93 9.96 -18.00
CA THR A 780 9.13 9.26 -19.27
C THR A 780 8.44 10.01 -20.42
N PRO A 781 8.97 9.94 -21.66
CA PRO A 781 8.25 10.41 -22.84
C PRO A 781 6.84 9.84 -22.90
N SER A 782 5.88 10.67 -23.31
CA SER A 782 4.48 10.30 -23.40
C SER A 782 3.81 10.94 -24.60
N ILE A 783 2.74 10.33 -25.07
CA ILE A 783 1.75 11.01 -25.91
C ILE A 783 0.94 12.00 -25.06
N GLN A 784 0.40 13.03 -25.69
CA GLN A 784 -0.49 13.97 -25.02
C GLN A 784 -1.77 13.27 -24.59
N THR A 785 -2.13 13.45 -23.32
CA THR A 785 -3.35 12.91 -22.71
C THR A 785 -4.32 14.03 -22.36
N ARG A 786 -5.62 13.73 -22.41
CA ARG A 786 -6.69 14.66 -22.06
C ARG A 786 -6.47 15.20 -20.64
N PHE A 787 -6.68 16.51 -20.47
CA PHE A 787 -6.57 17.16 -19.17
C PHE A 787 -7.65 16.69 -18.20
N TYR A 788 -7.22 16.38 -16.98
CA TYR A 788 -8.08 16.24 -15.82
C TYR A 788 -8.27 17.60 -15.14
N ASP A 789 -7.20 18.39 -15.04
CA ASP A 789 -7.22 19.76 -14.56
C ASP A 789 -6.45 20.68 -15.51
N ASN A 790 -6.86 21.95 -15.60
CA ASN A 790 -6.32 22.90 -16.55
C ASN A 790 -4.89 23.33 -16.18
N PRO A 791 -3.99 23.50 -17.16
CA PRO A 791 -2.65 23.99 -16.89
C PRO A 791 -2.65 25.49 -16.58
N GLU A 792 -1.91 25.89 -15.55
CA GLU A 792 -1.85 27.30 -15.11
C GLU A 792 -0.46 27.93 -15.25
N ASN A 793 0.60 27.17 -14.97
CA ASN A 793 1.94 27.71 -14.81
C ASN A 793 2.99 26.96 -15.63
N VAL A 794 3.96 27.71 -16.15
CA VAL A 794 5.16 27.20 -16.80
C VAL A 794 6.30 27.18 -15.78
N TYR A 795 6.79 25.99 -15.49
CA TYR A 795 7.99 25.75 -14.72
C TYR A 795 9.23 26.10 -15.53
N VAL A 796 10.17 26.84 -14.93
CA VAL A 796 11.42 27.25 -15.57
C VAL A 796 12.60 27.14 -14.61
N SER A 797 13.68 26.47 -15.02
CA SER A 797 14.90 26.32 -14.21
C SER A 797 16.16 26.05 -15.06
N SER A 798 17.30 26.56 -14.59
CA SER A 798 18.66 26.23 -15.06
C SER A 798 19.55 25.67 -13.94
N ALA A 799 19.04 25.53 -12.71
CA ALA A 799 19.85 25.33 -11.52
C ALA A 799 20.66 24.02 -11.54
N HIS A 800 21.90 24.06 -11.05
CA HIS A 800 22.77 22.89 -10.97
C HIS A 800 22.45 21.92 -9.82
N SER A 801 21.64 22.32 -8.84
CA SER A 801 21.41 21.56 -7.60
C SER A 801 20.18 20.65 -7.68
N ILE A 802 20.32 19.40 -7.21
CA ILE A 802 19.21 18.42 -7.15
C ILE A 802 18.01 18.94 -6.38
N GLY A 803 18.24 19.64 -5.27
CA GLY A 803 17.18 20.24 -4.45
C GLY A 803 16.51 21.47 -5.06
N LEU A 804 16.92 21.90 -6.26
CA LEU A 804 16.44 23.10 -6.95
C LEU A 804 16.02 22.78 -8.40
N GLY A 805 15.53 21.56 -8.64
CA GLY A 805 14.92 21.14 -9.90
C GLY A 805 15.87 20.40 -10.84
N ASN A 806 17.15 20.24 -10.53
CA ASN A 806 18.10 19.61 -11.45
C ASN A 806 17.72 18.16 -11.80
N ARG A 807 17.16 17.40 -10.85
CA ARG A 807 16.66 16.02 -11.10
C ARG A 807 15.55 16.03 -12.16
N LEU A 808 14.57 16.94 -12.03
CA LEU A 808 13.50 17.11 -13.01
C LEU A 808 14.06 17.58 -14.36
N ASN A 809 14.95 18.58 -14.36
CA ASN A 809 15.58 19.09 -15.57
C ASN A 809 16.34 17.97 -16.31
N GLN A 810 17.12 17.16 -15.61
CA GLN A 810 17.82 16.00 -16.18
C GLN A 810 16.85 14.97 -16.75
N SER A 811 15.73 14.73 -16.06
CA SER A 811 14.70 13.80 -16.53
C SER A 811 14.01 14.27 -17.82
N LEU A 812 13.78 15.58 -17.97
CA LEU A 812 13.15 16.18 -19.15
C LEU A 812 14.14 16.36 -20.32
N LEU A 813 15.38 16.78 -20.05
CA LEU A 813 16.38 17.07 -21.07
C LEU A 813 17.20 15.84 -21.48
N GLY A 814 17.40 14.89 -20.57
CA GLY A 814 18.34 13.79 -20.73
C GLY A 814 19.78 14.13 -20.30
N GLN A 815 19.99 15.33 -19.74
CA GLN A 815 21.29 15.83 -19.26
C GLN A 815 21.10 16.82 -18.09
N PRO A 816 22.03 16.89 -17.12
CA PRO A 816 21.92 17.81 -16.00
C PRO A 816 22.13 19.27 -16.42
N THR A 817 21.39 20.19 -15.79
CA THR A 817 21.69 21.63 -15.87
C THR A 817 22.87 21.99 -14.96
N THR A 818 23.59 23.07 -15.26
CA THR A 818 24.90 23.38 -14.64
C THR A 818 25.05 24.86 -14.23
N ASP A 819 23.96 25.64 -14.21
CA ASP A 819 24.00 27.05 -13.84
C ASP A 819 24.15 27.24 -12.32
N SER A 820 25.11 28.06 -11.92
CA SER A 820 25.34 28.49 -10.53
C SER A 820 25.02 29.96 -10.28
N SER A 821 24.39 30.65 -11.24
CA SER A 821 23.94 32.03 -11.08
C SER A 821 22.94 32.14 -9.92
N THR A 822 23.24 33.00 -8.95
CA THR A 822 22.37 33.22 -7.78
C THR A 822 21.00 33.78 -8.17
N ALA A 823 20.92 34.53 -9.27
CA ALA A 823 19.68 35.08 -9.82
C ALA A 823 18.77 34.01 -10.47
N ASN A 824 19.33 32.83 -10.76
CA ASN A 824 18.63 31.67 -11.31
C ASN A 824 18.63 30.47 -10.34
N ALA A 825 19.05 30.66 -9.08
CA ALA A 825 19.21 29.57 -8.12
C ALA A 825 17.90 28.82 -7.85
N TYR A 826 16.77 29.52 -7.83
CA TYR A 826 15.46 28.94 -7.59
C TYR A 826 14.67 28.81 -8.90
N PRO A 827 13.96 27.68 -9.10
CA PRO A 827 12.99 27.57 -10.17
C PRO A 827 11.91 28.64 -10.07
N LYS A 828 11.39 29.05 -11.23
CA LYS A 828 10.37 30.09 -11.35
C LYS A 828 9.13 29.51 -12.02
N MET A 829 7.97 29.95 -11.57
CA MET A 829 6.68 29.65 -12.18
C MET A 829 6.18 30.90 -12.90
N PHE A 830 5.85 30.77 -14.17
CA PHE A 830 5.33 31.86 -15.00
C PHE A 830 3.91 31.56 -15.44
N PRO A 831 2.95 32.48 -15.29
CA PRO A 831 1.57 32.25 -15.71
C PRO A 831 1.43 31.94 -17.19
N LEU A 832 0.55 30.99 -17.49
CA LEU A 832 0.02 30.76 -18.83
C LEU A 832 -1.01 31.85 -19.15
N THR A 833 -0.73 32.67 -20.15
CA THR A 833 -1.62 33.78 -20.58
C THR A 833 -2.76 33.30 -21.47
N SER A 834 -2.52 32.31 -22.32
CA SER A 834 -3.56 31.69 -23.15
C SER A 834 -3.12 30.29 -23.56
N TYR A 835 -4.07 29.40 -23.78
CA TYR A 835 -3.83 28.10 -24.41
C TYR A 835 -4.97 27.73 -25.34
N SER A 836 -4.64 26.93 -26.34
CA SER A 836 -5.60 26.43 -27.31
C SER A 836 -5.75 24.93 -27.08
N LEU A 837 -7.00 24.45 -27.04
CA LEU A 837 -7.31 23.04 -26.91
C LEU A 837 -7.68 22.47 -28.28
N ASN A 838 -7.21 21.25 -28.55
CA ASN A 838 -7.85 20.43 -29.57
C ASN A 838 -9.22 20.00 -29.03
N PRO A 839 -10.35 20.45 -29.61
CA PRO A 839 -11.68 20.22 -29.04
C PRO A 839 -12.09 18.74 -29.11
N THR A 840 -11.50 17.95 -30.01
CA THR A 840 -11.81 16.53 -30.16
C THR A 840 -11.06 15.69 -29.13
N LEU A 841 -9.76 15.95 -28.96
CA LEU A 841 -8.88 15.15 -28.12
C LEU A 841 -8.83 15.65 -26.66
N GLY A 842 -9.09 16.94 -26.42
CA GLY A 842 -8.98 17.56 -25.09
C GLY A 842 -7.52 17.73 -24.62
N VAL A 843 -6.60 17.86 -25.56
CA VAL A 843 -5.15 18.07 -25.36
C VAL A 843 -4.71 19.45 -25.86
N LEU A 844 -3.46 19.86 -25.60
CA LEU A 844 -2.95 21.10 -26.17
C LEU A 844 -2.92 21.04 -27.69
N ALA A 845 -3.41 22.10 -28.32
CA ALA A 845 -3.16 22.32 -29.74
C ALA A 845 -1.67 22.57 -29.97
N THR A 846 -1.20 22.30 -31.19
CA THR A 846 0.20 22.45 -31.58
C THR A 846 0.71 23.89 -31.44
N SER A 847 -0.19 24.88 -31.52
CA SER A 847 0.11 26.30 -31.39
C SER A 847 -0.95 27.02 -30.55
N GLY A 848 -0.73 28.31 -30.24
CA GLY A 848 -1.68 29.13 -29.48
C GLY A 848 -1.56 29.02 -27.96
N ASN A 849 -0.51 28.36 -27.46
CA ASN A 849 -0.20 28.27 -26.02
C ASN A 849 0.91 29.26 -25.68
N ILE A 850 0.55 30.33 -24.96
CA ILE A 850 1.39 31.51 -24.72
C ILE A 850 1.53 31.72 -23.23
N HIS A 851 2.75 31.94 -22.76
CA HIS A 851 3.05 32.29 -21.37
C HIS A 851 3.59 33.71 -21.24
N SER A 852 3.57 34.24 -20.02
CA SER A 852 4.23 35.52 -19.72
C SER A 852 5.73 35.45 -20.03
N GLU A 853 6.34 36.62 -20.25
CA GLU A 853 7.79 36.72 -20.50
C GLU A 853 8.63 36.07 -19.40
N LEU A 854 9.60 35.24 -19.80
CA LEU A 854 10.49 34.56 -18.87
C LEU A 854 11.61 35.50 -18.41
N SER A 855 11.73 35.71 -17.10
CA SER A 855 12.82 36.46 -16.48
C SER A 855 13.88 35.53 -15.88
N LEU A 856 14.75 34.99 -16.74
CA LEU A 856 15.98 34.27 -16.35
C LEU A 856 17.21 35.14 -16.67
N SER A 857 18.17 35.17 -15.75
CA SER A 857 19.44 35.90 -15.93
C SER A 857 20.43 35.12 -16.80
N LEU A 858 21.50 35.78 -17.25
CA LEU A 858 22.66 35.15 -17.89
C LEU A 858 23.21 34.04 -16.98
N PRO A 859 23.40 32.79 -17.47
CA PRO A 859 23.98 31.72 -16.68
C PRO A 859 25.49 31.94 -16.47
N THR A 860 26.06 31.34 -15.42
CA THR A 860 27.51 31.45 -15.11
C THR A 860 28.42 30.68 -16.07
N ASN A 861 27.85 29.80 -16.88
CA ASN A 861 28.50 28.98 -17.88
C ASN A 861 27.52 28.66 -19.02
N ASN A 862 27.90 27.78 -19.95
CA ASN A 862 27.04 27.36 -21.07
C ASN A 862 25.91 26.38 -20.66
N SER A 863 25.36 26.52 -19.45
CA SER A 863 24.25 25.70 -18.97
C SER A 863 23.03 25.88 -19.87
N LYS A 864 22.34 24.77 -20.13
CA LYS A 864 20.97 24.77 -20.65
C LYS A 864 19.99 25.13 -19.54
N ALA A 865 18.77 25.48 -19.93
CA ALA A 865 17.64 25.59 -19.04
C ALA A 865 16.44 24.84 -19.62
N VAL A 866 15.42 24.62 -18.81
CA VAL A 866 14.17 24.01 -19.25
C VAL A 866 13.02 24.98 -19.01
N LYS A 867 12.04 24.99 -19.93
CA LYS A 867 10.70 25.47 -19.67
C LYS A 867 9.69 24.34 -19.90
N ALA A 868 8.73 24.18 -19.00
CA ALA A 868 7.71 23.14 -19.12
C ALA A 868 6.38 23.60 -18.53
N LEU A 869 5.33 23.58 -19.34
CA LEU A 869 3.96 23.65 -18.87
C LEU A 869 3.59 22.29 -18.28
N TYR A 870 3.12 22.27 -17.04
CA TYR A 870 2.65 21.05 -16.41
C TYR A 870 1.12 21.05 -16.28
N SER A 871 0.52 19.89 -16.47
CA SER A 871 -0.93 19.65 -16.41
C SER A 871 -1.22 18.32 -15.72
N VAL A 872 -2.36 18.22 -15.04
CA VAL A 872 -2.82 16.93 -14.52
C VAL A 872 -3.57 16.18 -15.61
N VAL A 873 -3.18 14.93 -15.86
CA VAL A 873 -3.84 14.04 -16.84
C VAL A 873 -4.26 12.75 -16.17
N SER A 874 -5.35 12.15 -16.66
CA SER A 874 -5.81 10.84 -16.19
C SER A 874 -5.46 9.76 -17.22
N THR A 875 -4.85 8.67 -16.77
CA THR A 875 -4.60 7.47 -17.57
C THR A 875 -5.02 6.27 -16.73
N ASN A 876 -5.98 5.49 -17.23
CA ASN A 876 -6.50 4.29 -16.57
C ASN A 876 -6.94 4.53 -15.10
N GLY A 877 -7.62 5.66 -14.85
CA GLY A 877 -8.11 6.03 -13.52
C GLY A 877 -7.04 6.52 -12.53
N LEU A 878 -5.81 6.71 -13.00
CA LEU A 878 -4.71 7.27 -12.20
C LEU A 878 -4.29 8.63 -12.75
N LEU A 879 -3.87 9.50 -11.84
CA LEU A 879 -3.48 10.86 -12.17
C LEU A 879 -1.96 10.97 -12.29
N TYR A 880 -1.51 11.69 -13.31
CA TYR A 880 -0.10 11.96 -13.60
C TYR A 880 0.11 13.46 -13.84
N LEU A 881 1.33 13.96 -13.62
CA LEU A 881 1.73 15.26 -14.15
C LEU A 881 2.34 15.05 -15.53
N GLN A 882 1.79 15.73 -16.53
CA GLN A 882 2.31 15.78 -17.89
C GLN A 882 3.00 17.11 -18.14
N PHE A 883 4.18 17.09 -18.75
CA PHE A 883 5.05 18.22 -19.04
C PHE A 883 5.18 18.42 -20.54
N ASN A 884 4.69 19.56 -21.03
CA ASN A 884 4.89 20.01 -22.41
C ASN A 884 5.90 21.16 -22.38
N GLY A 885 7.06 20.99 -23.00
CA GLY A 885 8.17 21.91 -22.77
C GLY A 885 9.27 21.87 -23.81
N SER A 886 10.30 22.67 -23.57
CA SER A 886 11.51 22.69 -24.41
C SER A 886 12.75 23.09 -23.63
N GLU A 887 13.90 22.69 -24.17
CA GLU A 887 15.20 23.22 -23.78
C GLU A 887 15.30 24.71 -24.16
N LEU A 888 16.02 25.47 -23.34
CA LEU A 888 16.39 26.86 -23.56
C LEU A 888 17.91 26.98 -23.59
N GLN A 889 18.42 27.81 -24.49
CA GLN A 889 19.85 28.06 -24.66
C GLN A 889 20.12 29.57 -24.70
N HIS A 890 21.06 30.02 -23.86
CA HIS A 890 21.44 31.42 -23.82
C HIS A 890 22.41 31.78 -24.95
N SER A 891 22.14 32.84 -25.71
CA SER A 891 22.99 33.33 -26.81
C SER A 891 24.07 34.34 -26.38
N GLY A 892 24.06 34.71 -25.10
CA GLY A 892 24.81 35.86 -24.56
C GLY A 892 23.92 37.08 -24.33
N THR A 893 22.77 37.16 -25.02
CA THR A 893 21.80 38.24 -24.88
C THR A 893 20.48 37.79 -24.26
N ASN A 894 19.97 36.62 -24.66
CA ASN A 894 18.69 36.08 -24.16
C ASN A 894 18.66 34.53 -24.26
N TRP A 895 17.62 33.91 -23.70
CA TRP A 895 17.42 32.45 -23.61
C TRP A 895 16.79 31.75 -24.82
N GLY A 896 16.58 32.46 -25.94
CA GLY A 896 16.00 31.89 -27.16
C GLY A 896 14.49 31.61 -27.05
N ASP A 897 13.85 32.10 -25.99
CA ASP A 897 12.42 31.88 -25.75
C ASP A 897 11.52 32.65 -26.72
N ASN A 898 10.57 31.95 -27.33
CA ASN A 898 9.57 32.50 -28.24
C ASN A 898 8.19 32.71 -27.57
N ARG A 899 8.13 32.65 -26.23
CA ARG A 899 6.92 32.77 -25.40
C ARG A 899 5.83 31.72 -25.67
N SER A 900 6.14 30.66 -26.41
CA SER A 900 5.16 29.63 -26.80
C SER A 900 5.51 28.25 -26.26
N ILE A 901 4.48 27.47 -25.96
CA ILE A 901 4.58 26.03 -25.69
C ILE A 901 3.97 25.26 -26.87
N VAL A 902 4.68 24.25 -27.35
CA VAL A 902 4.22 23.39 -28.45
C VAL A 902 3.52 22.18 -27.83
N GLY A 903 2.28 21.91 -28.23
CA GLY A 903 1.61 20.65 -27.94
C GLY A 903 1.97 19.61 -28.99
N ALA A 904 2.84 18.66 -28.65
CA ALA A 904 3.17 17.53 -29.52
C ALA A 904 3.56 16.32 -28.67
N ASP A 905 3.48 15.12 -29.25
CA ASP A 905 3.80 13.87 -28.57
C ASP A 905 5.32 13.64 -28.50
N GLY A 906 5.76 12.94 -27.45
CA GLY A 906 7.12 12.43 -27.33
C GLY A 906 8.22 13.50 -27.36
N GLU A 907 9.43 13.10 -27.73
CA GLU A 907 10.61 13.96 -27.83
C GLU A 907 10.90 14.33 -29.29
N HIS A 908 11.20 15.60 -29.57
CA HIS A 908 11.57 16.10 -30.90
C HIS A 908 12.53 17.29 -30.80
N THR A 909 13.05 17.77 -31.94
CA THR A 909 13.87 18.98 -32.01
C THR A 909 13.10 20.13 -32.65
N LYS A 910 13.46 21.36 -32.31
CA LYS A 910 12.94 22.58 -32.94
C LYS A 910 14.01 23.67 -32.99
N THR A 911 13.82 24.69 -33.81
CA THR A 911 14.67 25.88 -33.82
C THR A 911 14.14 26.91 -32.81
N ASP A 912 15.01 27.43 -31.94
CA ASP A 912 14.67 28.50 -30.99
C ASP A 912 14.70 29.90 -31.66
N SER A 913 14.36 30.96 -30.93
CA SER A 913 14.36 32.32 -31.49
C SER A 913 15.77 32.90 -31.73
N ASN A 914 16.82 32.23 -31.24
CA ASN A 914 18.21 32.55 -31.51
C ASN A 914 18.79 31.74 -32.70
N GLY A 915 18.01 30.85 -33.31
CA GLY A 915 18.45 29.99 -34.41
C GLY A 915 19.16 28.69 -33.97
N ASN A 916 19.17 28.35 -32.67
CA ASN A 916 19.74 27.10 -32.18
C ASN A 916 18.73 25.95 -32.34
N THR A 917 19.22 24.74 -32.63
CA THR A 917 18.43 23.52 -32.51
C THR A 917 18.33 23.12 -31.04
N VAL A 918 17.12 23.08 -30.50
CA VAL A 918 16.81 22.75 -29.11
C VAL A 918 15.82 21.59 -29.01
N LYS A 919 15.85 20.87 -27.89
CA LYS A 919 14.89 19.80 -27.61
C LYS A 919 13.52 20.37 -27.28
N SER A 920 12.47 19.66 -27.67
CA SER A 920 11.07 19.88 -27.30
C SER A 920 10.47 18.54 -26.92
N PHE A 921 9.56 18.52 -25.94
CA PHE A 921 9.13 17.26 -25.32
C PHE A 921 7.70 17.31 -24.77
N CYS A 922 7.04 16.14 -24.80
CA CYS A 922 5.92 15.79 -23.95
C CYS A 922 6.28 14.57 -23.10
N HIS A 923 6.38 14.78 -21.79
CA HIS A 923 6.70 13.74 -20.82
C HIS A 923 5.55 13.62 -19.81
N LYS A 924 5.43 12.49 -19.12
CA LYS A 924 4.64 12.37 -17.90
C LYS A 924 5.47 11.84 -16.75
N THR A 925 5.02 12.02 -15.51
CA THR A 925 5.66 11.38 -14.36
C THR A 925 5.70 9.86 -14.53
N GLU A 926 6.80 9.25 -14.12
CA GLU A 926 6.98 7.79 -14.22
C GLU A 926 5.97 7.04 -13.35
N LEU A 927 5.66 7.62 -12.19
CA LEU A 927 4.68 7.10 -11.24
C LEU A 927 3.50 8.07 -11.08
N PRO A 928 2.30 7.56 -10.78
CA PRO A 928 1.12 8.39 -10.56
C PRO A 928 1.24 9.22 -9.28
N ILE A 929 0.50 10.34 -9.25
CA ILE A 929 0.41 11.26 -8.12
C ILE A 929 -0.83 10.99 -7.25
N GLY A 930 -1.84 10.28 -7.77
CA GLY A 930 -3.11 10.03 -7.10
C GLY A 930 -4.09 9.23 -7.96
N ILE A 931 -5.34 9.15 -7.49
CA ILE A 931 -6.46 8.43 -8.10
C ILE A 931 -7.47 9.46 -8.65
N ALA A 932 -8.02 9.19 -9.83
CA ALA A 932 -8.87 10.11 -10.60
C ALA A 932 -10.30 10.26 -10.07
#